data_AF-A0A0P7C6M3-F1
#
_entry.id   AF-A0A0P7C6M3-F1
#
_cell.length_a   1.000
_cell.length_b   1.000
_cell.length_c   1.000
_cell.angle_alpha   90.00
_cell.angle_beta   90.00
_cell.angle_gamma   90.00
#
_symmetry.space_group_name_H-M   'P 1'
#
loop_
_entity.id
_entity.type
_entity.pdbx_description
1 polymer ?
#
loop_
_entity_poly.entity_id
_entity_poly.type
_entity_poly.pdbx_seq_one_letter_code
_entity_poly.pdbx_strand_id
1 'polypeptide(L)'
;MVASDPARDGGGPRTQVCADSATCANCLRELADPADRRYQYPFINCTNCGPRFTIILDVPYDRPATTMAPFRMCGRCRAEYEDPTDRRFHAQPVCCPDCGPTLEFRPAHGFWLTPDFRLGPGFRLGAGIRPTTRPGQAPSDNALNQAAALLRAGGILAVKGLGGYHLAVLATDDKAVAELRRRKRRDGKPFALMARDLAEVERLCVVDVTARRLLTGRRRPIVLLDRRPAPPDAPAPPDASDLPDGAGTSPCIAPSVAPGVRTLGIMLPYTPLHHLLLGRLPGPIVLTSGNISDEPILFRDDEALAGLGRVADGFLLHDRAIHTRLDDSVTRSVRGRAAVVRRSRGYAPEPVPLAWDVTRPVLACGAELKNTVCLAAGRRAYLSGHLGDLENPATLRSFAGAIEHLGRLFDIRPELVAHDLHPEYLSTKWALEQELPVVGVQHHHAHIASCLADNGQRGPVLGVAFDGLGFGLDGTLWGGEFLWADLTGFTRVAHFEPVALPGGAAAIRAPWRMAAAYLQAAGVDHVERLGVARRNEAWWDAVTSLARACSATSPATPSALATPDTPPTPTPLAPRTSSVGRLFDAVAALVGVRDTIRYEGQAAIELEQLAAPGDHGAYPSGAGRGALARGTRVGGAPGTDALVLSGAGLVRDVVADLRAGATSEVVAARFHTTLARLTVDTCVALRERLFGTEPGTVALSGGVFANVRLAGEIEDGLARSGFTVLTHARVPCNDGGISLGQAAVASARSQENQSDSPAPSFADTASTRTDGLT
;
A
#
# COMPACT_ATOMS: atom_id res chain seq x y z
N MET A 1 22.98 -15.60 5.25
CA MET A 1 23.34 -16.85 4.55
C MET A 1 22.10 -17.73 4.46
N VAL A 2 21.62 -17.94 3.24
CA VAL A 2 20.86 -19.12 2.83
C VAL A 2 21.51 -19.50 1.51
N ALA A 3 22.46 -20.42 1.53
CA ALA A 3 22.85 -21.11 0.30
C ALA A 3 21.69 -22.06 0.01
N SER A 4 20.89 -21.75 -1.00
CA SER A 4 19.91 -22.69 -1.52
C SER A 4 20.65 -23.66 -2.42
N ASP A 5 20.46 -24.94 -2.14
CA ASP A 5 20.94 -26.05 -2.93
C ASP A 5 20.36 -25.95 -4.36
N PRO A 6 21.17 -25.80 -5.41
CA PRO A 6 20.69 -25.51 -6.77
C PRO A 6 20.13 -26.74 -7.51
N ALA A 7 20.04 -27.91 -6.88
CA ALA A 7 19.91 -29.19 -7.59
C ALA A 7 18.53 -29.88 -7.53
N ARG A 8 17.41 -29.19 -7.25
CA ARG A 8 16.07 -29.83 -7.25
C ARG A 8 14.99 -29.24 -8.15
N ASP A 9 15.25 -28.14 -8.84
CA ASP A 9 14.32 -27.59 -9.84
C ASP A 9 14.88 -27.89 -11.23
N GLY A 10 14.18 -28.71 -12.02
CA GLY A 10 14.56 -29.14 -13.39
C GLY A 10 14.50 -28.04 -14.45
N GLY A 11 14.85 -26.80 -14.13
CA GLY A 11 15.04 -25.69 -15.05
C GLY A 11 16.34 -24.97 -14.69
N GLY A 12 17.11 -24.54 -15.69
CA GLY A 12 18.45 -23.95 -15.50
C GLY A 12 18.52 -22.83 -14.45
N PRO A 13 19.71 -22.49 -13.94
CA PRO A 13 19.88 -21.54 -12.84
C PRO A 13 19.30 -20.16 -13.19
N ARG A 14 18.10 -19.86 -12.70
CA ARG A 14 17.50 -18.52 -12.78
C ARG A 14 18.14 -17.63 -11.71
N THR A 15 18.87 -16.61 -12.14
CA THR A 15 19.52 -15.62 -11.26
C THR A 15 18.49 -14.98 -10.33
N GLN A 16 18.65 -15.14 -9.01
CA GLN A 16 17.79 -14.47 -8.04
C GLN A 16 18.24 -13.02 -7.85
N VAL A 17 17.36 -12.08 -8.19
CA VAL A 17 17.60 -10.65 -7.94
C VAL A 17 17.12 -10.29 -6.54
N CYS A 18 18.07 -9.88 -5.69
CA CYS A 18 17.78 -9.46 -4.33
C CYS A 18 17.06 -8.10 -4.31
N ALA A 19 16.16 -7.92 -3.34
CA ALA A 19 15.65 -6.60 -3.01
C ALA A 19 16.76 -5.70 -2.46
N ASP A 20 16.53 -4.39 -2.54
CA ASP A 20 17.39 -3.40 -1.89
C ASP A 20 17.49 -3.64 -0.37
N SER A 21 18.69 -3.46 0.18
CA SER A 21 18.95 -3.68 1.60
C SER A 21 19.55 -2.46 2.25
N ALA A 22 19.09 -2.14 3.46
CA ALA A 22 19.67 -1.10 4.28
C ALA A 22 21.14 -1.40 4.63
N THR A 23 21.91 -0.33 4.86
CA THR A 23 23.32 -0.39 5.27
C THR A 23 23.51 -1.34 6.47
N CYS A 24 24.41 -2.31 6.34
CA CYS A 24 24.68 -3.26 7.41
C CYS A 24 25.50 -2.63 8.55
N ALA A 25 25.46 -3.24 9.74
CA ALA A 25 26.18 -2.75 10.92
C ALA A 25 27.70 -2.61 10.69
N ASN A 26 28.32 -3.50 9.89
CA ASN A 26 29.74 -3.41 9.58
C ASN A 26 30.07 -2.14 8.78
N CYS A 27 29.31 -1.85 7.73
CA CYS A 27 29.48 -0.63 6.95
C CYS A 27 29.14 0.62 7.76
N LEU A 28 28.23 0.55 8.73
CA LEU A 28 27.96 1.68 9.63
C LEU A 28 29.11 1.96 10.59
N ARG A 29 29.85 0.93 11.05
CA ARG A 29 31.09 1.13 11.81
C ARG A 29 32.16 1.82 10.97
N GLU A 30 32.38 1.34 9.75
CA GLU A 30 33.34 1.94 8.81
C GLU A 30 32.95 3.37 8.43
N LEU A 31 31.65 3.67 8.29
CA LEU A 31 31.15 5.01 8.04
C LEU A 31 31.49 5.99 9.17
N ALA A 32 31.57 5.50 10.41
CA ALA A 32 31.80 6.28 11.62
C ALA A 32 33.27 6.30 12.08
N ASP A 33 34.13 5.45 11.51
CA ASP A 33 35.54 5.32 11.90
C ASP A 33 36.43 6.32 11.15
N PRO A 34 37.04 7.32 11.81
CA PRO A 34 37.93 8.29 11.16
C PRO A 34 39.18 7.69 10.51
N ALA A 35 39.57 6.47 10.90
CA ALA A 35 40.70 5.76 10.31
C ALA A 35 40.32 4.99 9.03
N ASP A 36 39.03 4.74 8.78
CA ASP A 36 38.57 4.04 7.59
C ASP A 36 38.59 4.96 6.36
N ARG A 37 39.02 4.42 5.22
CA ARG A 37 39.05 5.15 3.94
C ARG A 37 37.68 5.59 3.43
N ARG A 38 36.60 5.01 3.97
CA ARG A 38 35.21 5.34 3.67
C ARG A 38 34.53 6.09 4.81
N TYR A 39 35.31 6.68 5.73
CA TYR A 39 34.80 7.59 6.74
C TYR A 39 33.91 8.66 6.11
N GLN A 40 32.69 8.80 6.65
CA GLN A 40 31.66 9.72 6.16
C GLN A 40 31.30 9.59 4.66
N TYR A 41 31.59 8.44 4.01
CA TYR A 41 31.27 8.25 2.61
C TYR A 41 29.80 7.83 2.37
N PRO A 42 28.96 8.67 1.69
CA PRO A 42 27.51 8.48 1.61
C PRO A 42 27.04 7.28 0.76
N PHE A 43 27.94 6.61 0.05
CA PHE A 43 27.63 5.46 -0.81
C PHE A 43 28.27 4.15 -0.36
N ILE A 44 28.84 4.11 0.85
CA ILE A 44 29.42 2.88 1.41
C ILE A 44 28.43 1.72 1.37
N ASN A 45 28.90 0.58 0.86
CA ASN A 45 28.17 -0.67 0.83
C ASN A 45 29.15 -1.86 0.84
N CYS A 46 28.58 -3.06 0.92
CA CYS A 46 29.26 -4.34 0.77
C CYS A 46 28.31 -5.35 0.10
N THR A 47 28.75 -6.60 -0.04
CA THR A 47 27.93 -7.69 -0.60
C THR A 47 26.61 -7.92 0.13
N ASN A 48 26.56 -7.61 1.42
CA ASN A 48 25.40 -7.84 2.29
C ASN A 48 24.42 -6.67 2.39
N CYS A 49 24.71 -5.50 1.80
CA CYS A 49 23.82 -4.34 1.88
C CYS A 49 23.91 -3.39 0.68
N GLY A 50 23.05 -2.38 0.67
CA GLY A 50 23.02 -1.33 -0.34
C GLY A 50 22.02 -1.59 -1.48
N PRO A 51 22.06 -0.76 -2.52
CA PRO A 51 21.17 -0.89 -3.68
C PRO A 51 21.38 -2.22 -4.41
N ARG A 52 20.28 -2.79 -4.89
CA ARG A 52 20.22 -3.96 -5.76
C ARG A 52 19.22 -3.65 -6.87
N PHE A 53 17.96 -3.99 -6.68
CA PHE A 53 16.91 -3.82 -7.68
C PHE A 53 16.84 -2.41 -8.28
N THR A 54 17.04 -1.34 -7.50
CA THR A 54 16.95 0.03 -8.02
C THR A 54 18.09 0.43 -8.97
N ILE A 55 19.18 -0.35 -9.04
CA ILE A 55 20.35 -0.03 -9.87
C ILE A 55 20.66 -1.08 -10.94
N ILE A 56 19.94 -2.20 -10.97
CA ILE A 56 20.14 -3.27 -11.95
C ILE A 56 19.48 -2.86 -13.26
N LEU A 57 20.27 -2.75 -14.32
CA LEU A 57 19.78 -2.48 -15.68
C LEU A 57 19.34 -3.77 -16.35
N ASP A 58 20.10 -4.85 -16.15
CA ASP A 58 19.84 -6.16 -16.75
C ASP A 58 20.50 -7.29 -15.95
N VAL A 59 20.23 -8.54 -16.33
CA VAL A 59 20.86 -9.77 -15.79
C VAL A 59 21.80 -10.40 -16.83
N PRO A 60 22.89 -11.09 -16.42
CA PRO A 60 23.30 -11.43 -15.06
C PRO A 60 23.73 -10.21 -14.23
N TYR A 61 23.57 -10.29 -12.90
CA TYR A 61 23.91 -9.21 -11.98
C TYR A 61 25.43 -8.99 -11.90
N ASP A 62 25.90 -8.06 -12.73
CA ASP A 62 27.30 -7.65 -12.79
C ASP A 62 27.43 -6.14 -12.96
N ARG A 63 28.54 -5.54 -12.53
CA ARG A 63 28.73 -4.08 -12.50
C ARG A 63 28.39 -3.38 -13.82
N PRO A 64 28.76 -3.89 -15.02
CA PRO A 64 28.41 -3.27 -16.30
C PRO A 64 26.90 -3.21 -16.57
N ALA A 65 26.13 -4.15 -16.02
CA ALA A 65 24.67 -4.20 -16.10
C ALA A 65 24.00 -3.44 -14.93
N THR A 66 24.70 -2.43 -14.36
CA THR A 66 24.16 -1.59 -13.29
C THR A 66 24.42 -0.11 -13.54
N THR A 67 23.73 0.76 -12.80
CA THR A 67 24.01 2.21 -12.79
C THR A 67 25.40 2.57 -12.23
N MET A 68 26.18 1.58 -11.77
CA MET A 68 27.58 1.75 -11.35
C MET A 68 28.59 1.58 -12.50
N ALA A 69 28.15 1.22 -13.71
CA ALA A 69 29.01 1.05 -14.87
C ALA A 69 29.87 2.29 -15.22
N PRO A 70 29.36 3.55 -15.12
CA PRO A 70 30.17 4.73 -15.39
C PRO A 70 31.31 4.97 -14.38
N PHE A 71 31.24 4.35 -13.19
CA PHE A 71 32.18 4.57 -12.09
C PHE A 71 33.28 3.50 -12.11
N ARG A 72 34.41 3.78 -12.76
CA ARG A 72 35.55 2.84 -12.82
C ARG A 72 36.19 2.67 -11.44
N MET A 73 36.26 1.43 -10.95
CA MET A 73 36.91 1.12 -9.66
C MET A 73 38.38 1.57 -9.64
N CYS A 74 38.79 2.29 -8.59
CA CYS A 74 40.21 2.55 -8.32
C CYS A 74 40.95 1.25 -7.93
N GLY A 75 42.29 1.27 -7.94
CA GLY A 75 43.10 0.08 -7.63
C GLY A 75 42.77 -0.57 -6.28
N ARG A 76 42.49 0.24 -5.24
CA ARG A 76 42.13 -0.26 -3.91
C ARG A 76 40.74 -0.91 -3.87
N CYS A 77 39.75 -0.31 -4.51
CA CYS A 77 38.41 -0.92 -4.61
C CYS A 77 38.43 -2.20 -5.44
N ARG A 78 39.27 -2.26 -6.48
CA ARG A 78 39.47 -3.47 -7.27
C ARG A 78 40.10 -4.59 -6.45
N ALA A 79 41.12 -4.29 -5.66
CA ALA A 79 41.75 -5.27 -4.77
C ALA A 79 40.73 -5.89 -3.80
N GLU A 80 39.91 -5.08 -3.13
CA GLU A 80 38.83 -5.58 -2.26
C GLU A 80 37.73 -6.34 -3.02
N TYR A 81 37.47 -5.97 -4.28
CA TYR A 81 36.47 -6.63 -5.12
C TYR A 81 36.92 -8.03 -5.55
N GLU A 82 38.22 -8.21 -5.80
CA GLU A 82 38.82 -9.45 -6.30
C GLU A 82 39.30 -10.39 -5.17
N ASP A 83 39.49 -9.88 -3.94
CA ASP A 83 39.92 -10.66 -2.77
C ASP A 83 38.75 -11.43 -2.12
N PRO A 84 38.72 -12.77 -2.17
CA PRO A 84 37.65 -13.60 -1.57
C PRO A 84 37.52 -13.48 -0.05
N THR A 85 38.55 -12.96 0.62
CA THR A 85 38.55 -12.77 2.09
C THR A 85 37.96 -11.43 2.51
N ASP A 86 37.83 -10.46 1.58
CA ASP A 86 37.23 -9.17 1.85
C ASP A 86 35.69 -9.27 1.83
N ARG A 87 35.03 -8.51 2.72
CA ARG A 87 33.56 -8.42 2.75
C ARG A 87 32.96 -7.83 1.46
N ARG A 88 33.78 -7.18 0.64
CA ARG A 88 33.44 -6.54 -0.64
C ARG A 88 33.81 -7.39 -1.85
N PHE A 89 34.23 -8.64 -1.65
CA PHE A 89 34.41 -9.60 -2.73
C PHE A 89 33.15 -9.67 -3.61
N HIS A 90 33.28 -9.35 -4.90
CA HIS A 90 32.15 -9.29 -5.85
C HIS A 90 30.99 -8.37 -5.42
N ALA A 91 31.24 -7.37 -4.59
CA ALA A 91 30.25 -6.32 -4.30
C ALA A 91 30.10 -5.41 -5.51
N GLN A 92 29.15 -5.70 -6.40
CA GLN A 92 28.95 -4.96 -7.65
C GLN A 92 28.89 -3.43 -7.49
N PRO A 93 28.24 -2.86 -6.45
CA PRO A 93 28.20 -1.42 -6.26
C PRO A 93 29.34 -0.86 -5.39
N VAL A 94 30.43 -1.62 -5.18
CA VAL A 94 31.57 -1.17 -4.37
C VAL A 94 32.16 0.12 -4.95
N CYS A 95 32.45 1.06 -4.07
CA CYS A 95 33.08 2.34 -4.39
C CYS A 95 33.71 2.97 -3.15
N CYS A 96 34.43 4.07 -3.35
CA CYS A 96 35.02 4.92 -2.32
C CYS A 96 35.00 6.39 -2.82
N PRO A 97 35.42 7.37 -2.00
CA PRO A 97 35.49 8.77 -2.41
C PRO A 97 36.27 9.03 -3.71
N ASP A 98 37.27 8.21 -4.03
CA ASP A 98 38.14 8.41 -5.21
C ASP A 98 37.51 7.98 -6.55
N CYS A 99 36.55 7.04 -6.51
CA CYS A 99 36.10 6.33 -7.71
C CYS A 99 34.59 6.15 -7.80
N GLY A 100 33.86 6.68 -6.83
CA GLY A 100 32.43 6.49 -6.69
C GLY A 100 31.63 7.77 -6.85
N PRO A 101 30.31 7.66 -6.63
CA PRO A 101 29.41 8.79 -6.68
C PRO A 101 29.76 9.87 -5.66
N THR A 102 29.36 11.11 -5.96
CA THR A 102 29.54 12.29 -5.10
C THR A 102 28.21 13.00 -4.85
N LEU A 103 28.10 13.67 -3.70
CA LEU A 103 26.92 14.49 -3.39
C LEU A 103 27.08 15.90 -3.94
N GLU A 104 25.95 16.47 -4.35
CA GLU A 104 25.84 17.87 -4.75
C GLU A 104 24.61 18.49 -4.06
N PHE A 105 24.76 19.72 -3.53
CA PHE A 105 23.62 20.51 -3.10
C PHE A 105 23.34 21.59 -4.15
N ARG A 106 22.08 21.68 -4.60
CA ARG A 106 21.63 22.73 -5.52
C ARG A 106 20.46 23.50 -4.89
N PRO A 107 20.57 24.83 -4.70
CA PRO A 107 19.41 25.63 -4.32
C PRO A 107 18.37 25.65 -5.45
N ALA A 108 17.08 25.74 -5.11
CA ALA A 108 16.03 25.92 -6.11
C ALA A 108 16.06 27.36 -6.67
N HIS A 109 15.54 27.56 -7.89
CA HIS A 109 15.48 28.88 -8.52
C HIS A 109 14.81 29.92 -7.61
N GLY A 110 15.51 31.03 -7.33
CA GLY A 110 15.01 32.11 -6.47
C GLY A 110 15.43 32.01 -4.99
N PHE A 111 16.15 30.96 -4.60
CA PHE A 111 16.73 30.80 -3.27
C PHE A 111 18.26 30.84 -3.31
N TRP A 112 18.89 31.44 -2.30
CA TRP A 112 20.32 31.33 -2.02
C TRP A 112 20.55 31.13 -0.54
N LEU A 113 21.65 30.46 -0.21
CA LEU A 113 22.19 30.38 1.14
C LEU A 113 23.19 31.52 1.33
N THR A 114 23.04 32.32 2.38
CA THR A 114 24.12 33.23 2.78
C THR A 114 25.34 32.44 3.28
N PRO A 115 26.55 33.06 3.39
CA PRO A 115 27.71 32.40 3.99
C PRO A 115 27.47 31.83 5.40
N ASP A 116 26.47 32.38 6.11
CA ASP A 116 26.02 31.92 7.43
C ASP A 116 24.83 30.94 7.36
N PHE A 117 24.57 30.38 6.18
CA PHE A 117 23.50 29.42 5.88
C PHE A 117 22.07 29.87 6.23
N ARG A 118 21.75 31.16 6.05
CA ARG A 118 20.38 31.68 6.18
C ARG A 118 19.69 31.75 4.81
N LEU A 119 18.40 31.42 4.76
CA LEU A 119 17.52 31.58 3.61
C LEU A 119 16.98 33.02 3.55
N GLY A 120 16.95 33.64 2.36
CA GLY A 120 16.32 34.95 2.16
C GLY A 120 15.63 35.07 0.79
N PRO A 121 14.48 35.77 0.68
CA PRO A 121 13.82 36.03 -0.60
C PRO A 121 14.37 37.28 -1.32
N GLY A 122 14.48 37.20 -2.65
CA GLY A 122 14.69 38.33 -3.59
C GLY A 122 16.09 38.98 -3.74
N PHE A 123 16.85 38.66 -4.81
CA PHE A 123 17.64 39.51 -5.71
C PHE A 123 18.31 38.67 -6.83
N ARG A 124 18.43 39.24 -8.04
CA ARG A 124 18.96 38.59 -9.27
C ARG A 124 20.48 38.40 -9.23
N LEU A 125 20.96 37.44 -10.05
CA LEU A 125 22.36 37.16 -10.39
C LEU A 125 23.23 38.43 -10.39
N GLY A 126 24.11 38.53 -9.41
CA GLY A 126 25.20 39.50 -9.37
C GLY A 126 26.30 38.98 -8.44
N ALA A 127 27.37 38.44 -9.03
CA ALA A 127 28.56 37.90 -8.39
C ALA A 127 28.35 36.67 -7.48
N GLY A 128 28.87 35.52 -7.93
CA GLY A 128 28.63 34.22 -7.34
C GLY A 128 29.01 34.09 -5.86
N ILE A 129 28.16 33.38 -5.12
CA ILE A 129 28.58 32.67 -3.92
C ILE A 129 29.62 31.66 -4.39
N ARG A 130 30.90 32.01 -4.26
CA ARG A 130 31.96 31.01 -4.34
C ARG A 130 31.86 30.14 -3.10
N PRO A 131 31.85 28.81 -3.26
CA PRO A 131 31.78 27.89 -2.14
C PRO A 131 32.94 28.17 -1.19
N THR A 132 32.64 28.44 0.08
CA THR A 132 33.65 28.35 1.14
C THR A 132 33.87 26.87 1.45
N THR A 133 34.48 26.13 0.52
CA THR A 133 35.20 24.92 0.91
C THR A 133 36.26 25.37 1.90
N ARG A 134 36.12 25.03 3.19
CA ARG A 134 37.28 25.12 4.08
C ARG A 134 38.39 24.29 3.44
N PRO A 135 39.64 24.78 3.36
CA PRO A 135 40.75 23.99 2.84
C PRO A 135 40.77 22.62 3.54
N GLY A 136 40.62 21.53 2.77
CA GLY A 136 40.59 20.15 3.29
C GLY A 136 39.21 19.51 3.52
N GLN A 137 38.09 20.20 3.30
CA GLN A 137 36.75 19.59 3.41
C GLN A 137 36.32 18.90 2.11
N ALA A 138 35.90 17.63 2.18
CA ALA A 138 35.43 16.88 1.02
C ALA A 138 34.14 17.50 0.41
N PRO A 139 33.96 17.49 -0.93
CA PRO A 139 32.78 18.08 -1.60
C PRO A 139 31.44 17.56 -1.05
N SER A 140 31.37 16.27 -0.72
CA SER A 140 30.15 15.65 -0.18
C SER A 140 29.78 16.14 1.23
N ASP A 141 30.77 16.48 2.06
CA ASP A 141 30.52 17.04 3.40
C ASP A 141 29.95 18.46 3.32
N ASN A 142 30.38 19.23 2.33
CA ASN A 142 29.85 20.57 2.10
C ASN A 142 28.36 20.49 1.71
N ALA A 143 28.01 19.63 0.74
CA ALA A 143 26.62 19.42 0.32
C ALA A 143 25.71 18.97 1.49
N LEU A 144 26.19 18.05 2.33
CA LEU A 144 25.47 17.60 3.54
C LEU A 144 25.23 18.72 4.54
N ASN A 145 26.24 19.57 4.78
CA ASN A 145 26.12 20.68 5.72
C ASN A 145 25.14 21.75 5.22
N GLN A 146 25.15 22.03 3.91
CA GLN A 146 24.20 22.94 3.27
C GLN A 146 22.76 22.40 3.36
N ALA A 147 22.56 21.12 3.05
CA ALA A 147 21.27 20.46 3.18
C ALA A 147 20.75 20.46 4.63
N ALA A 148 21.61 20.17 5.61
CA ALA A 148 21.23 20.20 7.01
C ALA A 148 20.90 21.62 7.49
N ALA A 149 21.62 22.63 7.01
CA ALA A 149 21.34 24.02 7.34
C ALA A 149 20.01 24.50 6.75
N LEU A 150 19.69 24.11 5.51
CA LEU A 150 18.38 24.39 4.89
C LEU A 150 17.23 23.86 5.77
N LEU A 151 17.33 22.61 6.22
CA LEU A 151 16.32 21.99 7.08
C LEU A 151 16.21 22.68 8.44
N ARG A 152 17.33 23.04 9.07
CA ARG A 152 17.35 23.80 10.34
C ARG A 152 16.74 25.20 10.21
N ALA A 153 16.80 25.79 9.01
CA ALA A 153 16.17 27.07 8.70
C ALA A 153 14.67 26.94 8.30
N GLY A 154 14.07 25.76 8.44
CA GLY A 154 12.66 25.51 8.11
C GLY A 154 12.37 25.33 6.61
N GLY A 155 13.41 25.18 5.78
CA GLY A 155 13.26 24.97 4.33
C GLY A 155 12.90 23.52 3.96
N ILE A 156 12.30 23.35 2.79
CA ILE A 156 11.93 22.06 2.19
C ILE A 156 13.09 21.54 1.33
N LEU A 157 13.65 20.40 1.70
CA LEU A 157 14.74 19.76 0.97
C LEU A 157 14.21 18.60 0.10
N ALA A 158 14.52 18.60 -1.19
CA ALA A 158 14.40 17.40 -2.03
C ALA A 158 15.66 16.54 -1.87
N VAL A 159 15.54 15.27 -1.47
CA VAL A 159 16.64 14.33 -1.24
C VAL A 159 16.57 13.20 -2.26
N LYS A 160 17.61 13.04 -3.09
CA LYS A 160 17.73 11.87 -3.97
C LYS A 160 18.02 10.62 -3.14
N GLY A 161 17.05 9.71 -3.08
CA GLY A 161 17.10 8.49 -2.28
C GLY A 161 17.55 7.28 -3.10
N LEU A 162 17.13 6.08 -2.66
CA LEU A 162 17.52 4.82 -3.30
C LEU A 162 16.67 4.47 -4.53
N GLY A 163 15.35 4.69 -4.43
CA GLY A 163 14.35 4.36 -5.46
C GLY A 163 13.59 5.57 -5.99
N GLY A 164 13.95 6.78 -5.56
CA GLY A 164 13.35 8.04 -6.00
C GLY A 164 13.72 9.21 -5.08
N TYR A 165 13.22 10.39 -5.43
CA TYR A 165 13.35 11.61 -4.65
C TYR A 165 12.36 11.64 -3.49
N HIS A 166 12.76 12.22 -2.37
CA HIS A 166 11.89 12.49 -1.23
C HIS A 166 11.88 13.99 -0.92
N LEU A 167 10.81 14.49 -0.31
CA LEU A 167 10.74 15.83 0.26
C LEU A 167 10.87 15.72 1.78
N ALA A 168 11.75 16.55 2.34
CA ALA A 168 12.09 16.56 3.74
C ALA A 168 11.95 17.95 4.38
N VAL A 169 11.45 17.95 5.62
CA VAL A 169 11.40 19.09 6.55
C VAL A 169 11.63 18.55 7.96
N LEU A 170 12.04 19.40 8.92
CA LEU A 170 12.07 19.00 10.33
C LEU A 170 10.65 18.68 10.81
N ALA A 171 10.46 17.49 11.40
CA ALA A 171 9.14 17.04 11.84
C ALA A 171 8.64 17.74 13.11
N THR A 172 9.49 18.53 13.75
CA THR A 172 9.18 19.37 14.92
C THR A 172 8.80 20.79 14.53
N ASP A 173 8.95 21.20 13.26
CA ASP A 173 8.60 22.52 12.77
C ASP A 173 7.24 22.49 12.06
N ASP A 174 6.18 22.88 12.77
CA ASP A 174 4.82 22.84 12.22
C ASP A 174 4.64 23.78 11.02
N LYS A 175 5.35 24.92 10.97
CA LYS A 175 5.28 25.85 9.83
C LYS A 175 5.89 25.22 8.58
N ALA A 176 7.05 24.58 8.71
CA ALA A 176 7.69 23.88 7.60
C ALA A 176 6.84 22.69 7.10
N VAL A 177 6.23 21.93 8.02
CA VAL A 177 5.32 20.82 7.67
C VAL A 177 4.06 21.33 6.98
N ALA A 178 3.44 22.39 7.48
CA ALA A 178 2.26 23.00 6.87
C ALA A 178 2.57 23.56 5.46
N GLU A 179 3.73 24.21 5.30
CA GLU A 179 4.18 24.72 4.00
C GLU A 179 4.44 23.58 3.00
N LEU A 180 5.05 22.48 3.44
CA LEU A 180 5.20 21.29 2.62
C LEU A 180 3.84 20.73 2.17
N ARG A 181 2.83 20.66 3.05
CA ARG A 181 1.47 20.24 2.66
C ARG A 181 0.89 21.14 1.59
N ARG A 182 0.97 22.46 1.81
CA ARG A 182 0.43 23.47 0.89
C ARG A 182 1.06 23.37 -0.50
N ARG A 183 2.39 23.31 -0.59
CA ARG A 183 3.10 23.20 -1.87
C ARG A 183 2.92 21.86 -2.55
N LYS A 184 2.86 20.76 -1.79
CA LYS A 184 2.61 19.39 -2.31
C LYS A 184 1.15 19.15 -2.69
N ARG A 185 0.22 20.03 -2.27
CA ARG A 185 -1.24 19.86 -2.35
C ARG A 185 -1.71 18.58 -1.65
N ARG A 186 -1.22 18.37 -0.42
CA ARG A 186 -1.47 17.16 0.39
C ARG A 186 -1.96 17.54 1.79
N ASP A 187 -3.24 17.90 1.88
CA ASP A 187 -3.77 18.58 3.07
C ASP A 187 -4.18 17.65 4.22
N GLY A 188 -4.23 16.32 4.03
CA GLY A 188 -4.74 15.41 5.07
C GLY A 188 -3.96 14.11 5.28
N LYS A 189 -3.40 13.51 4.22
CA LYS A 189 -2.73 12.20 4.32
C LYS A 189 -1.49 12.30 5.21
N PRO A 190 -1.32 11.43 6.23
CA PRO A 190 -0.17 11.47 7.14
C PRO A 190 1.17 11.44 6.39
N PHE A 191 2.17 12.12 6.94
CA PHE A 191 3.53 12.05 6.47
C PHE A 191 4.32 10.96 7.20
N ALA A 192 5.18 10.28 6.45
CA ALA A 192 6.16 9.39 7.04
C ALA A 192 7.31 10.21 7.64
N LEU A 193 7.86 9.71 8.74
CA LEU A 193 8.97 10.28 9.47
C LEU A 193 10.18 9.36 9.36
N MET A 194 11.37 9.96 9.27
CA MET A 194 12.62 9.24 9.49
C MET A 194 13.24 9.71 10.81
N ALA A 195 13.37 8.78 11.75
CA ALA A 195 14.01 8.99 13.04
C ALA A 195 15.46 8.49 13.01
N ARG A 196 16.37 9.13 13.72
CA ARG A 196 17.82 8.84 13.70
C ARG A 196 18.14 7.40 14.09
N ASP A 197 17.52 6.94 15.16
CA ASP A 197 17.77 5.63 15.76
C ASP A 197 16.52 5.12 16.49
N LEU A 198 16.59 3.88 16.96
CA LEU A 198 15.49 3.24 17.66
C LEU A 198 15.13 3.94 18.97
N ALA A 199 16.11 4.50 19.68
CA ALA A 199 15.86 5.20 20.94
C ALA A 199 15.02 6.46 20.70
N GLU A 200 15.22 7.16 19.59
CA GLU A 200 14.34 8.26 19.18
C GLU A 200 12.92 7.80 18.88
N VAL A 201 12.75 6.66 18.20
CA VAL A 201 11.40 6.09 17.95
C VAL A 201 10.69 5.75 19.25
N GLU A 202 11.40 5.14 20.22
CA GLU A 202 10.83 4.72 21.50
C GLU A 202 10.40 5.89 22.39
N ARG A 203 10.99 7.08 22.20
CA ARG A 203 10.52 8.33 22.84
C ARG A 203 9.21 8.82 22.25
N LEU A 204 8.99 8.59 20.95
CA LEU A 204 7.83 9.10 20.21
C LEU A 204 6.62 8.16 20.22
N CYS A 205 6.88 6.85 20.21
CA CYS A 205 5.86 5.84 19.94
C CYS A 205 5.97 4.63 20.88
N VAL A 206 4.86 3.89 20.96
CA VAL A 206 4.84 2.54 21.54
C VAL A 206 5.43 1.58 20.51
N VAL A 207 6.48 0.84 20.90
CA VAL A 207 7.22 -0.06 20.00
C VAL A 207 7.23 -1.46 20.60
N ASP A 208 6.49 -2.38 19.99
CA ASP A 208 6.55 -3.80 20.36
C ASP A 208 7.76 -4.51 19.73
N VAL A 209 7.94 -5.80 20.07
CA VAL A 209 9.07 -6.61 19.57
C VAL A 209 9.06 -6.74 18.04
N THR A 210 7.88 -6.84 17.43
CA THR A 210 7.75 -7.02 15.98
C THR A 210 8.02 -5.73 15.22
N ALA A 211 7.49 -4.60 15.70
CA ALA A 211 7.82 -3.26 15.23
C ALA A 211 9.32 -2.98 15.35
N ARG A 212 9.95 -3.31 16.49
CA ARG A 212 11.40 -3.19 16.67
C ARG A 212 12.16 -3.96 15.59
N ARG A 213 11.78 -5.20 15.31
CA ARG A 213 12.40 -6.04 14.29
C ARG A 213 12.18 -5.48 12.87
N LEU A 214 10.99 -4.96 12.57
CA LEU A 214 10.70 -4.33 11.28
C LEU A 214 11.57 -3.09 11.08
N LEU A 215 11.61 -2.20 12.07
CA LEU A 215 12.39 -0.95 12.04
C LEU A 215 13.90 -1.20 11.93
N THR A 216 14.43 -2.23 12.59
CA THR A 216 15.88 -2.51 12.64
C THR A 216 16.37 -3.48 11.58
N GLY A 217 15.45 -4.23 10.96
CA GLY A 217 15.76 -5.21 9.94
C GLY A 217 16.31 -4.61 8.64
N ARG A 218 16.79 -5.48 7.76
CA ARG A 218 17.41 -5.08 6.48
C ARG A 218 16.51 -4.28 5.55
N ARG A 219 15.18 -4.42 5.69
CA ARG A 219 14.19 -3.79 4.80
C ARG A 219 13.89 -2.34 5.16
N ARG A 220 14.03 -1.95 6.44
CA ARG A 220 13.73 -0.61 6.96
C ARG A 220 12.45 0.02 6.36
N PRO A 221 11.28 -0.64 6.43
CA PRO A 221 10.04 -0.06 5.95
C PRO A 221 9.60 1.09 6.87
N ILE A 222 8.62 1.87 6.41
CA ILE A 222 7.80 2.71 7.27
C ILE A 222 6.93 1.77 8.12
N VAL A 223 6.97 1.93 9.44
CA VAL A 223 6.17 1.18 10.41
C VAL A 223 5.14 2.12 11.02
N LEU A 224 3.85 1.77 10.94
CA LEU A 224 2.78 2.51 11.60
C LEU A 224 2.76 2.16 13.09
N LEU A 225 2.94 3.16 13.95
CA LEU A 225 3.05 3.01 15.40
C LEU A 225 2.12 3.98 16.12
N ASP A 226 1.54 3.56 17.24
CA ASP A 226 0.79 4.47 18.10
C ASP A 226 1.73 5.48 18.76
N ARG A 227 1.36 6.76 18.68
CA ARG A 227 2.06 7.84 19.39
C ARG A 227 1.93 7.62 20.90
N ARG A 228 3.02 7.85 21.64
CA ARG A 228 2.92 7.89 23.11
C ARG A 228 2.06 9.09 23.52
N PRO A 229 1.15 8.94 24.49
CA PRO A 229 0.45 10.08 25.08
C PRO A 229 1.48 11.07 25.65
N ALA A 230 1.23 12.37 25.46
CA ALA A 230 1.99 13.37 26.20
C ALA A 230 1.75 13.16 27.71
N PRO A 231 2.76 13.37 28.58
CA PRO A 231 2.53 13.43 30.01
C PRO A 231 1.43 14.47 30.31
N PRO A 232 0.50 14.19 31.25
CA PRO A 232 -0.62 15.09 31.55
C PRO A 232 -0.20 16.53 31.91
N ASP A 233 1.02 16.72 32.41
CA ASP A 233 1.56 18.00 32.90
C ASP A 233 2.72 18.54 32.04
N ALA A 234 2.83 18.17 30.76
CA ALA A 234 3.90 18.69 29.91
C ALA A 234 3.72 20.22 29.72
N PRO A 235 4.69 21.06 30.14
CA PRO A 235 4.61 22.50 29.90
C PRO A 235 4.54 22.78 28.40
N ALA A 236 3.91 23.90 28.03
CA ALA A 236 3.91 24.38 26.64
C ALA A 236 5.34 24.36 26.08
N PRO A 237 5.55 23.94 24.83
CA PRO A 237 6.89 23.89 24.26
C PRO A 237 7.52 25.28 24.39
N PRO A 238 8.72 25.40 24.98
CA PRO A 238 9.40 26.69 25.07
C PRO A 238 9.66 27.23 23.67
N ASP A 239 9.67 28.56 23.52
CA ASP A 239 10.10 29.20 22.28
C ASP A 239 11.51 28.71 21.92
N ALA A 240 11.72 28.40 20.65
CA ALA A 240 12.93 27.76 20.13
C ALA A 240 14.24 28.57 20.34
N SER A 241 14.15 29.79 20.89
CA SER A 241 15.29 30.66 21.22
C SER A 241 15.89 30.43 22.60
N ASP A 242 15.20 29.75 23.52
CA ASP A 242 15.53 29.80 24.96
C ASP A 242 15.97 28.46 25.57
N LEU A 243 16.26 27.45 24.75
CA LEU A 243 16.74 26.15 25.26
C LEU A 243 18.28 26.09 25.33
N PRO A 244 18.88 25.82 26.51
CA PRO A 244 20.28 25.45 26.59
C PRO A 244 20.50 24.06 25.98
N ASP A 245 21.64 23.86 25.32
CA ASP A 245 22.07 22.59 24.74
C ASP A 245 22.02 21.46 25.80
N GLY A 246 21.05 20.55 25.68
CA GLY A 246 21.03 19.28 26.44
C GLY A 246 19.93 19.07 27.48
N ALA A 247 18.96 19.98 27.67
CA ALA A 247 17.82 19.73 28.57
C ALA A 247 16.69 18.95 27.87
N GLY A 248 16.43 17.72 28.31
CA GLY A 248 15.56 16.73 27.69
C GLY A 248 14.05 17.04 27.73
N THR A 249 13.58 17.91 26.85
CA THR A 249 12.19 17.86 26.37
C THR A 249 12.10 16.85 25.24
N SER A 250 11.15 15.90 25.33
CA SER A 250 10.89 15.00 24.19
C SER A 250 10.47 15.83 22.98
N PRO A 251 11.10 15.67 21.80
CA PRO A 251 10.76 16.47 20.63
C PRO A 251 9.29 16.26 20.28
N CYS A 252 8.48 17.31 20.43
CA CYS A 252 7.07 17.24 20.10
C CYS A 252 6.94 17.26 18.57
N ILE A 253 6.48 16.14 17.99
CA ILE A 253 6.13 16.08 16.57
C ILE A 253 4.99 17.05 16.27
N ALA A 254 5.19 17.87 15.24
CA ALA A 254 4.23 18.86 14.78
C ALA A 254 2.87 18.21 14.48
N PRO A 255 1.74 18.78 14.96
CA PRO A 255 0.40 18.25 14.70
C PRO A 255 0.10 18.07 13.21
N SER A 256 0.65 18.95 12.37
CA SER A 256 0.49 18.87 10.91
C SER A 256 1.13 17.63 10.28
N VAL A 257 1.96 16.84 10.98
CA VAL A 257 2.52 15.60 10.42
C VAL A 257 1.44 14.55 10.16
N ALA A 258 0.50 14.40 11.08
CA ALA A 258 -0.52 13.36 11.05
C ALA A 258 -1.85 13.89 11.65
N PRO A 259 -2.53 14.82 10.96
CA PRO A 259 -3.72 15.47 11.49
C PRO A 259 -4.87 14.47 11.66
N GLY A 260 -5.51 14.47 12.83
CA GLY A 260 -6.67 13.62 13.11
C GLY A 260 -6.37 12.13 13.32
N VAL A 261 -5.11 11.73 13.38
CA VAL A 261 -4.72 10.32 13.63
C VAL A 261 -3.70 10.22 14.75
N ARG A 262 -3.83 9.19 15.60
CA ARG A 262 -2.91 8.92 16.73
C ARG A 262 -1.71 8.07 16.35
N THR A 263 -1.65 7.60 15.10
CA THR A 263 -0.56 6.78 14.58
C THR A 263 0.44 7.62 13.78
N LEU A 264 1.73 7.31 13.93
CA LEU A 264 2.83 7.88 13.15
C LEU A 264 3.44 6.80 12.27
N GLY A 265 3.71 7.12 11.01
CA GLY A 265 4.51 6.26 10.13
C GLY A 265 5.98 6.58 10.31
N ILE A 266 6.75 5.69 10.94
CA ILE A 266 8.17 5.93 11.25
C ILE A 266 9.05 4.90 10.54
N MET A 267 10.14 5.35 9.94
CA MET A 267 11.24 4.51 9.46
C MET A 267 12.57 4.94 10.06
N LEU A 268 13.55 4.04 10.01
CA LEU A 268 14.94 4.31 10.36
C LEU A 268 15.79 4.51 9.09
N PRO A 269 16.95 5.19 9.19
CA PRO A 269 17.86 5.39 8.09
C PRO A 269 18.21 4.07 7.41
N TYR A 270 18.10 4.07 6.09
CA TYR A 270 18.35 2.88 5.27
C TYR A 270 19.49 3.06 4.26
N THR A 271 20.07 4.27 4.14
CA THR A 271 21.28 4.52 3.34
C THR A 271 22.29 5.30 4.18
N PRO A 272 23.60 5.26 3.83
CA PRO A 272 24.60 6.05 4.55
C PRO A 272 24.31 7.56 4.48
N LEU A 273 23.80 8.05 3.35
CA LEU A 273 23.30 9.42 3.18
C LEU A 273 22.32 9.82 4.29
N HIS A 274 21.32 8.98 4.58
CA HIS A 274 20.35 9.24 5.64
C HIS A 274 20.98 9.30 7.03
N HIS A 275 21.91 8.39 7.34
CA HIS A 275 22.65 8.40 8.61
C HIS A 275 23.45 9.69 8.78
N LEU A 276 24.17 10.12 7.73
CA LEU A 276 24.99 11.33 7.77
C LEU A 276 24.16 12.60 7.86
N LEU A 277 23.01 12.66 7.18
CA LEU A 277 22.09 13.80 7.24
C LEU A 277 21.45 13.92 8.64
N LEU A 278 20.88 12.84 9.18
CA LEU A 278 20.24 12.84 10.51
C LEU A 278 21.22 13.05 11.66
N GLY A 279 22.50 12.69 11.48
CA GLY A 279 23.57 13.02 12.42
C GLY A 279 23.83 14.53 12.54
N ARG A 280 23.36 15.34 11.60
CA ARG A 280 23.52 16.81 11.56
C ARG A 280 22.24 17.58 11.93
N LEU A 281 21.17 16.89 12.28
CA LEU A 281 19.85 17.48 12.55
C LEU A 281 19.43 17.30 14.00
N PRO A 282 18.65 18.22 14.59
CA PRO A 282 18.26 18.17 16.00
C PRO A 282 17.20 17.09 16.32
N GLY A 283 16.51 16.55 15.31
CA GLY A 283 15.45 15.57 15.52
C GLY A 283 15.01 14.89 14.22
N PRO A 284 13.87 14.18 14.24
CA PRO A 284 13.37 13.45 13.08
C PRO A 284 12.92 14.40 11.98
N ILE A 285 12.96 13.91 10.75
CA ILE A 285 12.47 14.63 9.58
C ILE A 285 11.21 13.97 9.04
N VAL A 286 10.29 14.77 8.50
CA VAL A 286 9.35 14.26 7.50
C VAL A 286 10.19 13.77 6.32
N LEU A 287 9.86 12.60 5.78
CA LEU A 287 10.43 12.11 4.53
C LEU A 287 9.30 11.48 3.71
N THR A 288 8.76 12.25 2.77
CA THR A 288 7.64 11.83 1.91
C THR A 288 8.09 11.72 0.47
N SER A 289 7.37 10.95 -0.36
CA SER A 289 7.66 10.81 -1.79
C SER A 289 7.78 12.16 -2.51
N GLY A 290 8.78 12.30 -3.38
CA GLY A 290 9.03 13.48 -4.19
C GLY A 290 8.16 13.49 -5.43
N ASN A 291 6.89 13.86 -5.25
CA ASN A 291 5.91 14.03 -6.32
C ASN A 291 4.84 15.04 -5.88
N ILE A 292 4.09 15.54 -6.87
CA ILE A 292 2.84 16.27 -6.65
C ILE A 292 1.72 15.25 -6.45
N SER A 293 0.79 15.50 -5.51
CA SER A 293 -0.25 14.56 -5.01
C SER A 293 -0.59 13.35 -5.90
N ASP A 294 -0.39 12.15 -5.35
CA ASP A 294 -0.76 10.83 -5.90
C ASP A 294 -0.19 10.45 -7.28
N GLU A 295 0.68 11.29 -7.85
CA GLU A 295 1.56 10.89 -8.96
C GLU A 295 2.68 9.94 -8.48
N PRO A 296 3.28 9.17 -9.39
CA PRO A 296 4.51 8.44 -9.14
C PRO A 296 5.65 9.27 -8.54
N ILE A 297 6.45 8.65 -7.67
CA ILE A 297 7.69 9.25 -7.16
C ILE A 297 8.67 9.55 -8.32
N LEU A 298 9.14 10.79 -8.41
CA LEU A 298 10.13 11.17 -9.41
C LEU A 298 11.48 10.55 -9.05
N PHE A 299 12.20 10.03 -10.04
CA PHE A 299 13.50 9.37 -9.81
C PHE A 299 14.60 9.79 -10.80
N ARG A 300 14.23 10.39 -11.94
CA ARG A 300 15.18 11.00 -12.88
C ARG A 300 15.47 12.45 -12.49
N ASP A 301 16.71 12.85 -12.61
CA ASP A 301 17.18 14.14 -12.09
C ASP A 301 16.52 15.33 -12.79
N ASP A 302 16.42 15.29 -14.12
CA ASP A 302 15.80 16.37 -14.90
C ASP A 302 14.31 16.51 -14.59
N GLU A 303 13.60 15.39 -14.47
CA GLU A 303 12.18 15.36 -14.10
C GLU A 303 11.97 15.87 -12.67
N ALA A 304 12.84 15.49 -11.73
CA ALA A 304 12.77 15.90 -10.33
C ALA A 304 13.06 17.39 -10.16
N LEU A 305 14.09 17.92 -10.83
CA LEU A 305 14.42 19.35 -10.79
C LEU A 305 13.28 20.20 -11.37
N ALA A 306 12.69 19.78 -12.49
CA ALA A 306 11.56 20.47 -13.10
C ALA A 306 10.28 20.35 -12.26
N GLY A 307 9.94 19.15 -11.80
CA GLY A 307 8.69 18.85 -11.10
C GLY A 307 8.66 19.34 -9.66
N LEU A 308 9.78 19.23 -8.93
CA LEU A 308 9.86 19.59 -7.51
C LEU A 308 10.40 21.00 -7.28
N GLY A 309 10.88 21.71 -8.31
CA GLY A 309 11.42 23.07 -8.17
C GLY A 309 10.40 24.09 -7.67
N ARG A 310 9.10 23.78 -7.73
CA ARG A 310 8.01 24.60 -7.15
C ARG A 310 7.67 24.23 -5.70
N VAL A 311 8.24 23.14 -5.18
CA VAL A 311 7.97 22.61 -3.84
C VAL A 311 9.18 22.76 -2.95
N ALA A 312 10.33 22.24 -3.38
CA ALA A 312 11.57 22.26 -2.63
C ALA A 312 12.32 23.60 -2.76
N ASP A 313 12.93 24.02 -1.66
CA ASP A 313 13.82 25.20 -1.61
C ASP A 313 15.28 24.82 -1.97
N GLY A 314 15.61 23.54 -1.93
CA GLY A 314 16.91 23.01 -2.34
C GLY A 314 16.88 21.51 -2.61
N PHE A 315 17.92 21.02 -3.27
CA PHE A 315 18.06 19.64 -3.71
C PHE A 315 19.39 19.07 -3.21
N LEU A 316 19.34 17.91 -2.57
CA LEU A 316 20.50 17.08 -2.26
C LEU A 316 20.55 15.93 -3.27
N LEU A 317 21.46 16.06 -4.23
CA LEU A 317 21.62 15.22 -5.42
C LEU A 317 22.83 14.30 -5.29
N HIS A 318 22.91 13.34 -6.21
CA HIS A 318 24.12 12.58 -6.50
C HIS A 318 24.14 12.06 -7.93
N ASP A 319 25.32 11.78 -8.45
CA ASP A 319 25.57 11.33 -9.84
C ASP A 319 25.31 9.83 -10.09
N ARG A 320 25.00 9.02 -9.06
CA ARG A 320 24.47 7.67 -9.29
C ARG A 320 23.02 7.71 -9.79
N ALA A 321 22.78 7.23 -11.01
CA ALA A 321 21.42 7.11 -11.54
C ALA A 321 20.58 6.07 -10.76
N ILE A 322 19.27 6.30 -10.71
CA ILE A 322 18.27 5.34 -10.24
C ILE A 322 17.64 4.75 -11.51
N HIS A 323 17.65 3.43 -11.66
CA HIS A 323 17.05 2.77 -12.82
C HIS A 323 15.60 2.41 -12.56
N THR A 324 15.35 1.71 -11.45
CA THR A 324 14.02 1.24 -11.10
C THR A 324 13.44 2.08 -9.97
N ARG A 325 12.29 2.69 -10.25
CA ARG A 325 11.50 3.44 -9.27
C ARG A 325 11.00 2.51 -8.17
N LEU A 326 11.12 2.95 -6.91
CA LEU A 326 10.63 2.16 -5.79
C LEU A 326 10.24 3.03 -4.60
N ASP A 327 8.94 3.08 -4.31
CA ASP A 327 8.41 3.72 -3.10
C ASP A 327 8.86 2.99 -1.83
N ASP A 328 8.88 3.70 -0.70
CA ASP A 328 9.05 3.09 0.61
C ASP A 328 7.89 2.13 0.93
N SER A 329 8.23 0.92 1.38
CA SER A 329 7.24 -0.03 1.89
C SER A 329 6.62 0.49 3.20
N VAL A 330 5.34 0.20 3.41
CA VAL A 330 4.61 0.54 4.64
C VAL A 330 4.14 -0.75 5.28
N THR A 331 4.38 -0.88 6.58
CA THR A 331 4.04 -2.06 7.38
C THR A 331 3.49 -1.63 8.73
N ARG A 332 2.92 -2.57 9.48
CA ARG A 332 2.57 -2.37 10.88
C ARG A 332 2.69 -3.68 11.65
N SER A 333 2.79 -3.57 12.98
CA SER A 333 2.65 -4.73 13.87
C SER A 333 1.18 -4.89 14.23
N VAL A 334 0.63 -6.09 14.03
CA VAL A 334 -0.73 -6.47 14.44
C VAL A 334 -0.61 -7.76 15.23
N ARG A 335 -0.95 -7.73 16.52
CA ARG A 335 -0.92 -8.92 17.40
C ARG A 335 0.42 -9.66 17.37
N GLY A 336 1.52 -8.90 17.38
CA GLY A 336 2.88 -9.45 17.30
C GLY A 336 3.29 -10.02 15.93
N ARG A 337 2.45 -9.91 14.89
CA ARG A 337 2.76 -10.30 13.51
C ARG A 337 2.97 -9.08 12.64
N ALA A 338 3.84 -9.21 11.63
CA ALA A 338 4.04 -8.15 10.65
C ALA A 338 2.91 -8.20 9.61
N ALA A 339 2.26 -7.06 9.37
CA ALA A 339 1.29 -6.88 8.31
C ALA A 339 1.80 -5.84 7.31
N VAL A 340 1.78 -6.19 6.02
CA VAL A 340 2.20 -5.29 4.94
C VAL A 340 1.00 -4.45 4.51
N VAL A 341 1.16 -3.13 4.49
CA VAL A 341 0.15 -2.19 3.98
C VAL A 341 0.49 -1.76 2.55
N ARG A 342 1.79 -1.62 2.27
CA ARG A 342 2.34 -1.33 0.94
C ARG A 342 3.62 -2.15 0.75
N ARG A 343 3.63 -3.02 -0.26
CA ARG A 343 4.78 -3.84 -0.65
C ARG A 343 5.58 -3.13 -1.75
N SER A 344 6.79 -2.67 -1.44
CA SER A 344 7.67 -1.97 -2.39
C SER A 344 9.14 -2.13 -1.98
N ARG A 345 9.88 -1.06 -1.60
CA ARG A 345 11.30 -1.13 -1.24
C ARG A 345 11.61 -2.15 -0.15
N GLY A 346 12.66 -2.95 -0.38
CA GLY A 346 13.09 -4.01 0.52
C GLY A 346 12.25 -5.28 0.46
N TYR A 347 11.16 -5.29 -0.31
CA TYR A 347 10.31 -6.46 -0.55
C TYR A 347 10.38 -6.84 -2.04
N ALA A 348 10.05 -5.92 -2.94
CA ALA A 348 10.21 -6.14 -4.37
C ALA A 348 11.71 -6.17 -4.74
N PRO A 349 12.14 -7.08 -5.64
CA PRO A 349 11.32 -8.01 -6.43
C PRO A 349 11.36 -9.45 -5.86
N GLU A 350 11.60 -9.63 -4.55
CA GLU A 350 11.58 -10.97 -3.94
C GLU A 350 10.21 -11.63 -4.18
N PRO A 351 10.15 -12.87 -4.69
CA PRO A 351 8.89 -13.52 -5.01
C PRO A 351 8.11 -13.94 -3.77
N VAL A 352 6.79 -14.06 -3.92
CA VAL A 352 5.94 -14.83 -3.03
C VAL A 352 6.00 -16.29 -3.50
N PRO A 353 6.42 -17.24 -2.64
CA PRO A 353 6.41 -18.65 -3.00
C PRO A 353 4.97 -19.18 -3.00
N LEU A 354 4.65 -19.97 -4.02
CA LEU A 354 3.35 -20.62 -4.21
C LEU A 354 3.43 -22.08 -3.75
N ALA A 355 2.32 -22.59 -3.20
CA ALA A 355 2.23 -23.99 -2.76
C ALA A 355 2.02 -24.96 -3.93
N TRP A 356 1.66 -24.45 -5.11
CA TRP A 356 1.48 -25.18 -6.36
C TRP A 356 2.45 -24.66 -7.42
N ASP A 357 2.52 -25.39 -8.53
CA ASP A 357 3.30 -25.01 -9.70
C ASP A 357 2.44 -24.26 -10.72
N VAL A 358 2.98 -23.20 -11.31
CA VAL A 358 2.38 -22.40 -12.38
C VAL A 358 3.08 -22.78 -13.68
N THR A 359 2.54 -23.79 -14.35
CA THR A 359 3.11 -24.40 -15.56
C THR A 359 3.01 -23.49 -16.79
N ARG A 360 1.90 -22.75 -16.90
CA ARG A 360 1.67 -21.73 -17.92
C ARG A 360 1.91 -20.35 -17.30
N PRO A 361 2.99 -19.62 -17.67
CA PRO A 361 3.30 -18.34 -17.06
C PRO A 361 2.16 -17.32 -17.17
N VAL A 362 1.83 -16.67 -16.06
CA VAL A 362 0.71 -15.72 -15.96
C VAL A 362 1.23 -14.32 -15.68
N LEU A 363 0.73 -13.34 -16.42
CA LEU A 363 0.77 -11.92 -16.06
C LEU A 363 -0.58 -11.52 -15.46
N ALA A 364 -0.58 -11.02 -14.22
CA ALA A 364 -1.75 -10.42 -13.61
C ALA A 364 -1.60 -8.90 -13.50
N CYS A 365 -2.58 -8.18 -14.05
CA CYS A 365 -2.55 -6.73 -14.22
C CYS A 365 -2.97 -5.94 -12.96
N GLY A 366 -3.53 -6.59 -11.94
CA GLY A 366 -3.98 -5.96 -10.71
C GLY A 366 -5.28 -5.15 -10.86
N ALA A 367 -5.58 -4.35 -9.85
CA ALA A 367 -6.70 -3.40 -9.82
C ALA A 367 -6.27 -2.00 -10.30
N GLU A 368 -7.16 -1.01 -10.28
CA GLU A 368 -6.82 0.37 -10.63
C GLU A 368 -6.12 1.13 -9.49
N LEU A 369 -6.62 1.01 -8.27
CA LEU A 369 -6.06 1.67 -7.09
C LEU A 369 -4.92 0.85 -6.50
N LYS A 370 -3.92 1.55 -5.95
CA LYS A 370 -2.73 0.98 -5.29
C LYS A 370 -2.05 -0.16 -6.07
N ASN A 371 -2.10 -0.07 -7.40
CA ASN A 371 -1.80 -1.14 -8.32
C ASN A 371 -0.42 -1.77 -8.08
N THR A 372 -0.40 -3.09 -8.28
CA THR A 372 0.79 -3.91 -8.50
C THR A 372 0.51 -4.83 -9.68
N VAL A 373 1.55 -5.18 -10.43
CA VAL A 373 1.50 -6.29 -11.41
C VAL A 373 2.18 -7.51 -10.84
N CYS A 374 1.79 -8.70 -11.29
CA CYS A 374 2.39 -9.96 -10.85
C CYS A 374 2.72 -10.85 -12.04
N LEU A 375 3.97 -11.31 -12.14
CA LEU A 375 4.40 -12.38 -13.03
C LEU A 375 4.52 -13.67 -12.24
N ALA A 376 3.78 -14.71 -12.59
CA ALA A 376 3.84 -16.01 -11.92
C ALA A 376 4.31 -17.09 -12.88
N ALA A 377 5.32 -17.86 -12.47
CA ALA A 377 5.86 -18.99 -13.21
C ALA A 377 6.56 -19.97 -12.27
N GLY A 378 6.39 -21.27 -12.53
CA GLY A 378 6.81 -22.32 -11.60
C GLY A 378 6.16 -22.11 -10.22
N ARG A 379 6.92 -22.27 -9.13
CA ARG A 379 6.40 -22.10 -7.75
C ARG A 379 6.55 -20.68 -7.19
N ARG A 380 6.60 -19.65 -8.04
CA ARG A 380 6.92 -18.27 -7.62
C ARG A 380 6.01 -17.24 -8.31
N ALA A 381 5.61 -16.23 -7.54
CA ALA A 381 4.89 -15.04 -7.98
C ALA A 381 5.71 -13.77 -7.70
N TYR A 382 6.13 -13.08 -8.75
CA TYR A 382 6.95 -11.86 -8.70
C TYR A 382 6.05 -10.63 -8.82
N LEU A 383 5.75 -10.01 -7.68
CA LEU A 383 5.02 -8.75 -7.64
C LEU A 383 5.95 -7.57 -7.91
N SER A 384 5.47 -6.57 -8.65
CA SER A 384 6.13 -5.28 -8.76
C SER A 384 6.19 -4.56 -7.41
N GLY A 385 7.00 -3.49 -7.35
CA GLY A 385 6.77 -2.46 -6.34
C GLY A 385 5.40 -1.80 -6.53
N HIS A 386 4.95 -1.04 -5.53
CA HIS A 386 3.73 -0.25 -5.62
C HIS A 386 3.82 0.76 -6.77
N LEU A 387 2.85 0.71 -7.69
CA LEU A 387 2.82 1.58 -8.86
C LEU A 387 1.99 2.86 -8.66
N GLY A 388 1.14 2.89 -7.63
CA GLY A 388 0.21 3.98 -7.35
C GLY A 388 -1.18 3.71 -7.93
N ASP A 389 -1.97 4.77 -8.11
CA ASP A 389 -3.31 4.69 -8.69
C ASP A 389 -3.22 4.88 -10.22
N LEU A 390 -3.77 3.96 -11.01
CA LEU A 390 -3.68 3.96 -12.47
C LEU A 390 -4.74 4.87 -13.10
N GLU A 391 -4.61 6.19 -12.91
CA GLU A 391 -5.63 7.17 -13.33
C GLU A 391 -5.26 7.98 -14.58
N ASN A 392 -3.99 7.93 -15.01
CA ASN A 392 -3.49 8.82 -16.06
C ASN A 392 -2.38 8.19 -16.95
N PRO A 393 -2.05 8.81 -18.11
CA PRO A 393 -1.06 8.26 -19.03
C PRO A 393 0.34 8.06 -18.43
N ALA A 394 0.75 8.87 -17.45
CA ALA A 394 2.05 8.71 -16.80
C ALA A 394 2.09 7.43 -15.93
N THR A 395 1.01 7.18 -15.18
CA THR A 395 0.84 5.95 -14.39
C THR A 395 0.74 4.71 -15.27
N LEU A 396 0.05 4.78 -16.42
CA LEU A 396 -0.04 3.67 -17.38
C LEU A 396 1.31 3.34 -18.05
N ARG A 397 2.11 4.35 -18.43
CA ARG A 397 3.48 4.12 -18.94
C ARG A 397 4.36 3.44 -17.91
N SER A 398 4.24 3.85 -16.64
CA SER A 398 4.96 3.21 -15.54
C SER A 398 4.55 1.76 -15.34
N PHE A 399 3.25 1.47 -15.50
CA PHE A 399 2.70 0.12 -15.41
C PHE A 399 3.25 -0.79 -16.50
N ALA A 400 3.18 -0.37 -17.76
CA ALA A 400 3.72 -1.13 -18.89
C ALA A 400 5.24 -1.36 -18.76
N GLY A 401 5.99 -0.34 -18.36
CA GLY A 401 7.43 -0.46 -18.12
C GLY A 401 7.79 -1.42 -16.98
N ALA A 402 6.95 -1.53 -15.95
CA ALA A 402 7.16 -2.49 -14.86
C ALA A 402 6.97 -3.94 -15.33
N ILE A 403 5.98 -4.21 -16.19
CA ILE A 403 5.73 -5.53 -16.78
C ILE A 403 6.93 -5.95 -17.63
N GLU A 404 7.38 -5.08 -18.53
CA GLU A 404 8.51 -5.33 -19.41
C GLU A 404 9.81 -5.56 -18.61
N HIS A 405 10.07 -4.72 -17.61
CA HIS A 405 11.24 -4.84 -16.76
C HIS A 405 11.25 -6.17 -15.98
N LEU A 406 10.15 -6.55 -15.34
CA LEU A 406 10.07 -7.81 -14.59
C LEU A 406 10.16 -9.04 -15.52
N GLY A 407 9.55 -8.98 -16.71
CA GLY A 407 9.62 -10.05 -17.70
C GLY A 407 11.04 -10.32 -18.16
N ARG A 408 11.81 -9.26 -18.46
CA ARG A 408 13.25 -9.38 -18.76
C ARG A 408 14.05 -9.90 -17.57
N LEU A 409 13.84 -9.29 -16.39
CA LEU A 409 14.66 -9.55 -15.20
C LEU A 409 14.60 -11.02 -14.75
N PHE A 410 13.44 -11.66 -14.89
CA PHE A 410 13.21 -13.03 -14.46
C PHE A 410 13.14 -14.05 -15.60
N ASP A 411 13.34 -13.59 -16.84
CA ASP A 411 13.16 -14.39 -18.07
C ASP A 411 11.81 -15.12 -18.08
N ILE A 412 10.74 -14.35 -17.85
CA ILE A 412 9.37 -14.84 -17.85
C ILE A 412 8.62 -14.16 -19.01
N ARG A 413 8.21 -14.98 -19.97
CA ARG A 413 7.28 -14.58 -21.03
C ARG A 413 5.88 -15.05 -20.66
N PRO A 414 4.93 -14.13 -20.39
CA PRO A 414 3.55 -14.51 -20.10
C PRO A 414 2.91 -15.25 -21.27
N GLU A 415 2.14 -16.28 -20.97
CA GLU A 415 1.30 -17.00 -21.93
C GLU A 415 -0.19 -16.78 -21.66
N LEU A 416 -0.53 -16.14 -20.53
CA LEU A 416 -1.88 -15.86 -20.06
C LEU A 416 -1.89 -14.50 -19.35
N VAL A 417 -2.92 -13.69 -19.58
CA VAL A 417 -3.10 -12.39 -18.90
C VAL A 417 -4.35 -12.44 -18.02
N ALA A 418 -4.21 -12.09 -16.74
CA ALA A 418 -5.31 -12.00 -15.79
C ALA A 418 -5.59 -10.54 -15.45
N HIS A 419 -6.87 -10.17 -15.39
CA HIS A 419 -7.30 -8.80 -15.12
C HIS A 419 -8.57 -8.75 -14.28
N ASP A 420 -8.91 -7.56 -13.76
CA ASP A 420 -10.16 -7.34 -13.03
C ASP A 420 -11.35 -7.32 -14.00
N LEU A 421 -12.55 -7.68 -13.53
CA LEU A 421 -13.77 -7.61 -14.34
C LEU A 421 -14.27 -6.20 -14.59
N HIS A 422 -13.76 -5.18 -13.88
CA HIS A 422 -14.18 -3.80 -14.12
C HIS A 422 -13.77 -3.34 -15.53
N PRO A 423 -14.73 -2.98 -16.40
CA PRO A 423 -14.43 -2.68 -17.81
C PRO A 423 -13.67 -1.37 -18.01
N GLU A 424 -13.86 -0.39 -17.12
CA GLU A 424 -13.26 0.93 -17.29
C GLU A 424 -11.82 1.07 -16.75
N TYR A 425 -11.32 0.09 -16.00
CA TYR A 425 -9.97 0.17 -15.44
C TYR A 425 -8.93 0.22 -16.56
N LEU A 426 -7.95 1.11 -16.43
CA LEU A 426 -6.84 1.19 -17.40
C LEU A 426 -6.04 -0.12 -17.46
N SER A 427 -5.90 -0.84 -16.35
CA SER A 427 -5.27 -2.16 -16.32
C SER A 427 -6.06 -3.21 -17.11
N THR A 428 -7.39 -3.19 -17.04
CA THR A 428 -8.27 -4.07 -17.82
C THR A 428 -8.21 -3.75 -19.31
N LYS A 429 -8.34 -2.47 -19.69
CA LYS A 429 -8.24 -2.05 -21.09
C LYS A 429 -6.90 -2.46 -21.70
N TRP A 430 -5.81 -2.21 -20.98
CA TRP A 430 -4.48 -2.64 -21.39
C TRP A 430 -4.39 -4.17 -21.55
N ALA A 431 -4.96 -4.95 -20.63
CA ALA A 431 -4.95 -6.41 -20.70
C ALA A 431 -5.70 -6.96 -21.92
N LEU A 432 -6.84 -6.35 -22.27
CA LEU A 432 -7.67 -6.76 -23.41
C LEU A 432 -7.05 -6.39 -24.78
N GLU A 433 -6.13 -5.43 -24.80
CA GLU A 433 -5.36 -5.07 -26.00
C GLU A 433 -4.21 -6.07 -26.31
N GLN A 434 -3.93 -7.02 -25.42
CA GLN A 434 -2.85 -7.98 -25.61
C GLN A 434 -3.27 -9.13 -26.54
N GLU A 435 -2.34 -9.62 -27.36
CA GLU A 435 -2.54 -10.79 -28.23
C GLU A 435 -2.46 -12.15 -27.48
N LEU A 436 -2.65 -12.14 -26.17
CA LEU A 436 -2.60 -13.31 -25.31
C LEU A 436 -4.00 -13.66 -24.81
N PRO A 437 -4.29 -14.95 -24.53
CA PRO A 437 -5.53 -15.32 -23.87
C PRO A 437 -5.68 -14.58 -22.53
N VAL A 438 -6.89 -14.08 -22.28
CA VAL A 438 -7.23 -13.27 -21.10
C VAL A 438 -8.14 -14.03 -20.14
N VAL A 439 -7.96 -13.82 -18.84
CA VAL A 439 -8.82 -14.36 -17.78
C VAL A 439 -9.31 -13.22 -16.90
N GLY A 440 -10.61 -12.93 -16.98
CA GLY A 440 -11.28 -12.02 -16.07
C GLY A 440 -11.47 -12.66 -14.69
N VAL A 441 -11.03 -11.96 -13.64
CA VAL A 441 -11.17 -12.39 -12.24
C VAL A 441 -11.94 -11.34 -11.47
N GLN A 442 -12.99 -11.77 -10.77
CA GLN A 442 -13.81 -10.86 -9.98
C GLN A 442 -13.00 -10.29 -8.81
N HIS A 443 -13.15 -8.99 -8.55
CA HIS A 443 -12.34 -8.23 -7.59
C HIS A 443 -12.27 -8.85 -6.19
N HIS A 444 -13.42 -9.21 -5.60
CA HIS A 444 -13.51 -9.77 -4.25
C HIS A 444 -13.04 -11.23 -4.21
N HIS A 445 -13.25 -11.98 -5.30
CA HIS A 445 -12.64 -13.31 -5.46
C HIS A 445 -11.11 -13.20 -5.50
N ALA A 446 -10.55 -12.22 -6.21
CA ALA A 446 -9.11 -11.97 -6.22
C ALA A 446 -8.56 -11.58 -4.84
N HIS A 447 -9.31 -10.80 -4.04
CA HIS A 447 -8.94 -10.53 -2.63
C HIS A 447 -8.82 -11.84 -1.82
N ILE A 448 -9.83 -12.70 -1.88
CA ILE A 448 -9.82 -13.99 -1.15
C ILE A 448 -8.73 -14.92 -1.68
N ALA A 449 -8.60 -15.03 -3.00
CA ALA A 449 -7.56 -15.86 -3.64
C ALA A 449 -6.15 -15.38 -3.31
N SER A 450 -5.95 -14.07 -3.16
CA SER A 450 -4.68 -13.50 -2.71
C SER A 450 -4.35 -13.92 -1.28
N CYS A 451 -5.35 -13.89 -0.37
CA CYS A 451 -5.19 -14.38 1.00
C CYS A 451 -4.87 -15.89 1.05
N LEU A 452 -5.55 -16.69 0.22
CA LEU A 452 -5.28 -18.11 0.07
C LEU A 452 -3.84 -18.37 -0.41
N ALA A 453 -3.42 -17.69 -1.49
CA ALA A 453 -2.06 -17.80 -2.03
C ALA A 453 -0.99 -17.37 -1.02
N ASP A 454 -1.23 -16.28 -0.28
CA ASP A 454 -0.33 -15.82 0.77
C ASP A 454 -0.25 -16.79 1.96
N ASN A 455 -1.23 -17.68 2.13
CA ASN A 455 -1.21 -18.73 3.16
C ASN A 455 -0.89 -20.13 2.60
N GLY A 456 -0.59 -20.25 1.31
CA GLY A 456 -0.31 -21.55 0.66
C GLY A 456 -1.52 -22.48 0.61
N GLN A 457 -2.73 -21.92 0.67
CA GLN A 457 -4.00 -22.65 0.64
C GLN A 457 -4.64 -22.55 -0.75
N ARG A 458 -5.49 -23.52 -1.10
CA ARG A 458 -6.28 -23.51 -2.36
C ARG A 458 -7.79 -23.36 -2.13
N GLY A 459 -8.28 -23.56 -0.91
CA GLY A 459 -9.70 -23.58 -0.58
C GLY A 459 -10.33 -24.98 -0.67
N PRO A 460 -11.67 -25.07 -0.55
CA PRO A 460 -12.59 -23.95 -0.38
C PRO A 460 -12.55 -23.35 1.05
N VAL A 461 -12.87 -22.06 1.16
CA VAL A 461 -12.99 -21.32 2.42
C VAL A 461 -14.23 -20.44 2.41
N LEU A 462 -14.69 -20.03 3.59
CA LEU A 462 -15.60 -18.90 3.73
C LEU A 462 -14.78 -17.60 3.71
N GLY A 463 -14.70 -16.94 2.56
CA GLY A 463 -14.04 -15.66 2.41
C GLY A 463 -14.94 -14.50 2.84
N VAL A 464 -14.43 -13.61 3.69
CA VAL A 464 -15.05 -12.32 4.02
C VAL A 464 -14.27 -11.22 3.31
N ALA A 465 -14.90 -10.58 2.33
CA ALA A 465 -14.30 -9.57 1.47
C ALA A 465 -14.94 -8.20 1.73
N PHE A 466 -14.35 -7.40 2.62
CA PHE A 466 -14.82 -6.07 2.99
C PHE A 466 -13.92 -4.99 2.42
N ASP A 467 -14.48 -4.14 1.57
CA ASP A 467 -13.72 -3.19 0.78
C ASP A 467 -14.49 -1.89 0.49
N GLY A 468 -13.82 -0.96 -0.21
CA GLY A 468 -14.39 0.26 -0.75
C GLY A 468 -15.40 0.00 -1.86
N LEU A 469 -14.96 -0.36 -3.05
CA LEU A 469 -15.83 -0.70 -4.18
C LEU A 469 -15.12 -1.73 -5.06
N GLY A 470 -15.85 -2.76 -5.48
CA GLY A 470 -15.41 -3.62 -6.58
C GLY A 470 -16.59 -3.96 -7.49
N PHE A 471 -16.30 -4.27 -8.75
CA PHE A 471 -17.33 -4.55 -9.75
C PHE A 471 -18.05 -5.89 -9.44
N GLY A 472 -19.36 -5.82 -9.21
CA GLY A 472 -20.21 -6.99 -8.99
C GLY A 472 -20.71 -7.60 -10.29
N LEU A 473 -21.05 -8.89 -10.26
CA LEU A 473 -21.56 -9.61 -11.44
C LEU A 473 -23.02 -9.28 -11.77
N ASP A 474 -23.73 -8.63 -10.85
CA ASP A 474 -25.16 -8.30 -10.91
C ASP A 474 -25.42 -6.81 -11.20
N GLY A 475 -24.37 -6.06 -11.58
CA GLY A 475 -24.45 -4.61 -11.80
C GLY A 475 -24.46 -3.78 -10.51
N THR A 476 -24.37 -4.41 -9.33
CA THR A 476 -24.14 -3.71 -8.06
C THR A 476 -22.65 -3.57 -7.77
N LEU A 477 -22.26 -2.52 -7.05
CA LEU A 477 -20.89 -2.32 -6.61
C LEU A 477 -20.68 -3.01 -5.26
N TRP A 478 -19.90 -4.09 -5.24
CA TRP A 478 -19.65 -4.90 -4.06
C TRP A 478 -18.64 -4.25 -3.12
N GLY A 479 -18.61 -4.72 -1.88
CA GLY A 479 -17.65 -4.29 -0.84
C GLY A 479 -17.98 -4.78 0.57
N GLY A 480 -18.93 -5.70 0.70
CA GLY A 480 -19.41 -6.23 1.97
C GLY A 480 -19.86 -7.68 1.81
N GLU A 481 -18.99 -8.51 1.26
CA GLU A 481 -19.35 -9.83 0.73
C GLU A 481 -18.82 -10.99 1.56
N PHE A 482 -19.61 -12.07 1.61
CA PHE A 482 -19.20 -13.38 2.10
C PHE A 482 -19.27 -14.38 0.95
N LEU A 483 -18.14 -14.98 0.62
CA LEU A 483 -17.95 -15.85 -0.53
C LEU A 483 -17.55 -17.24 -0.06
N TRP A 484 -18.23 -18.28 -0.53
CA TRP A 484 -17.68 -19.64 -0.50
C TRP A 484 -16.76 -19.78 -1.71
N ALA A 485 -15.45 -19.81 -1.51
CA ALA A 485 -14.48 -19.62 -2.58
C ALA A 485 -13.24 -20.50 -2.46
N ASP A 486 -12.72 -20.91 -3.61
CA ASP A 486 -11.40 -21.52 -3.80
C ASP A 486 -10.63 -20.72 -4.88
N LEU A 487 -9.56 -21.28 -5.44
CA LEU A 487 -8.81 -20.62 -6.51
C LEU A 487 -9.49 -20.68 -7.88
N THR A 488 -10.54 -21.46 -8.10
CA THR A 488 -11.12 -21.66 -9.43
C THR A 488 -12.48 -20.98 -9.54
N GLY A 489 -13.26 -20.94 -8.46
CA GLY A 489 -14.57 -20.31 -8.43
C GLY A 489 -14.97 -19.75 -7.06
N PHE A 490 -16.16 -19.16 -7.03
CA PHE A 490 -16.79 -18.71 -5.81
C PHE A 490 -18.33 -18.70 -5.92
N THR A 491 -19.01 -18.77 -4.78
CA THR A 491 -20.44 -18.53 -4.62
C THR A 491 -20.67 -17.45 -3.58
N ARG A 492 -21.48 -16.43 -3.89
CA ARG A 492 -21.87 -15.39 -2.92
C ARG A 492 -22.90 -15.96 -1.94
N VAL A 493 -22.52 -16.12 -0.67
CA VAL A 493 -23.33 -16.81 0.35
C VAL A 493 -23.96 -15.86 1.38
N ALA A 494 -23.37 -14.67 1.56
CA ALA A 494 -24.01 -13.57 2.27
C ALA A 494 -23.48 -12.22 1.79
N HIS A 495 -24.21 -11.14 2.05
CA HIS A 495 -23.77 -9.78 1.74
C HIS A 495 -24.56 -8.72 2.50
N PHE A 496 -24.01 -7.51 2.57
CA PHE A 496 -24.77 -6.34 3.02
C PHE A 496 -25.85 -5.94 2.01
N GLU A 497 -27.00 -5.52 2.52
CA GLU A 497 -28.07 -4.87 1.79
C GLU A 497 -27.53 -3.76 0.87
N PRO A 498 -27.79 -3.83 -0.45
CA PRO A 498 -27.34 -2.77 -1.36
C PRO A 498 -28.08 -1.45 -1.12
N VAL A 499 -27.35 -0.37 -0.86
CA VAL A 499 -27.87 1.01 -0.71
C VAL A 499 -27.48 1.86 -1.93
N ALA A 500 -28.21 2.94 -2.21
CA ALA A 500 -27.84 3.88 -3.27
C ALA A 500 -26.49 4.58 -2.96
N LEU A 501 -25.70 4.88 -4.00
CA LEU A 501 -24.44 5.64 -3.95
C LEU A 501 -24.63 7.01 -4.67
N PRO A 502 -25.18 8.05 -4.00
CA PRO A 502 -25.65 9.26 -4.69
C PRO A 502 -24.55 10.08 -5.38
N GLY A 503 -24.54 10.07 -6.71
CA GLY A 503 -23.54 10.74 -7.54
C GLY A 503 -22.27 9.93 -7.76
N GLY A 504 -22.31 8.60 -7.52
CA GLY A 504 -21.19 7.70 -7.77
C GLY A 504 -19.92 8.13 -7.03
N ALA A 505 -18.88 8.50 -7.77
CA ALA A 505 -17.61 8.99 -7.22
C ALA A 505 -17.76 10.22 -6.30
N ALA A 506 -18.81 11.04 -6.46
CA ALA A 506 -19.08 12.15 -5.55
C ALA A 506 -19.39 11.68 -4.13
N ALA A 507 -20.06 10.54 -3.95
CA ALA A 507 -20.34 9.96 -2.63
C ALA A 507 -19.08 9.41 -1.95
N ILE A 508 -18.07 9.00 -2.72
CA ILE A 508 -16.76 8.62 -2.19
C ILE A 508 -16.06 9.86 -1.61
N ARG A 509 -16.03 10.97 -2.36
CA ARG A 509 -15.38 12.22 -1.91
C ARG A 509 -16.13 12.94 -0.80
N ALA A 510 -17.45 12.74 -0.71
CA ALA A 510 -18.32 13.39 0.25
C ALA A 510 -19.13 12.36 1.06
N PRO A 511 -18.52 11.72 2.09
CA PRO A 511 -19.17 10.76 2.98
C PRO A 511 -20.57 11.11 3.47
N TRP A 512 -20.89 12.38 3.66
CA TRP A 512 -22.24 12.82 4.08
C TRP A 512 -23.35 12.36 3.11
N ARG A 513 -23.02 12.15 1.83
CA ARG A 513 -23.95 11.61 0.83
C ARG A 513 -24.33 10.17 1.13
N MET A 514 -23.40 9.39 1.67
CA MET A 514 -23.69 8.03 2.15
C MET A 514 -24.53 8.07 3.42
N ALA A 515 -24.26 8.99 4.34
CA ALA A 515 -25.13 9.19 5.50
C ALA A 515 -26.58 9.49 5.08
N ALA A 516 -26.79 10.39 4.11
CA ALA A 516 -28.12 10.68 3.58
C ALA A 516 -28.81 9.44 2.98
N ALA A 517 -28.09 8.63 2.19
CA ALA A 517 -28.62 7.41 1.59
C ALA A 517 -29.00 6.35 2.64
N TYR A 518 -28.14 6.12 3.64
CA TYR A 518 -28.42 5.16 4.71
C TYR A 518 -29.52 5.62 5.66
N LEU A 519 -29.61 6.91 5.99
CA LEU A 519 -30.71 7.44 6.81
C LEU A 519 -32.06 7.25 6.13
N GLN A 520 -32.11 7.45 4.82
CA GLN A 520 -33.30 7.18 4.01
C GLN A 520 -33.64 5.68 4.02
N ALA A 521 -32.66 4.81 3.74
CA ALA A 521 -32.87 3.35 3.75
C ALA A 521 -33.30 2.83 5.13
N ALA A 522 -32.80 3.45 6.20
CA ALA A 522 -33.13 3.11 7.58
C ALA A 522 -34.52 3.60 8.03
N GLY A 523 -35.17 4.47 7.25
CA GLY A 523 -36.46 5.07 7.61
C GLY A 523 -36.37 5.98 8.83
N VAL A 524 -35.28 6.75 8.95
CA VAL A 524 -35.08 7.64 10.11
C VAL A 524 -35.93 8.91 9.95
N ASP A 525 -36.84 9.15 10.89
CA ASP A 525 -37.60 10.41 10.99
C ASP A 525 -36.75 11.55 11.54
N HIS A 526 -37.22 12.80 11.47
CA HIS A 526 -36.57 13.97 12.10
C HIS A 526 -35.08 14.14 11.77
N VAL A 527 -34.69 13.91 10.51
CA VAL A 527 -33.30 13.98 10.05
C VAL A 527 -32.70 15.37 10.20
N GLU A 528 -33.52 16.43 10.18
CA GLU A 528 -33.12 17.82 10.41
C GLU A 528 -32.48 18.05 11.80
N ARG A 529 -32.74 17.15 12.75
CA ARG A 529 -32.13 17.18 14.09
C ARG A 529 -30.72 16.57 14.14
N LEU A 530 -30.25 15.94 13.08
CA LEU A 530 -28.90 15.37 13.02
C LEU A 530 -27.89 16.41 12.53
N GLY A 531 -26.68 16.38 13.12
CA GLY A 531 -25.62 17.33 12.77
C GLY A 531 -25.23 17.26 11.29
N VAL A 532 -25.19 16.06 10.70
CA VAL A 532 -24.83 15.86 9.29
C VAL A 532 -25.81 16.53 8.32
N ALA A 533 -27.11 16.52 8.64
CA ALA A 533 -28.14 17.16 7.81
C ALA A 533 -28.02 18.68 7.86
N ARG A 534 -27.85 19.26 9.06
CA ARG A 534 -27.65 20.71 9.23
C ARG A 534 -26.40 21.22 8.52
N ARG A 535 -25.28 20.50 8.64
CA ARG A 535 -24.02 20.90 7.97
C ARG A 535 -24.10 20.86 6.44
N ASN A 536 -25.05 20.10 5.89
CA ASN A 536 -25.19 19.88 4.44
C ASN A 536 -26.58 20.26 3.91
N GLU A 537 -27.28 21.17 4.61
CA GLU A 537 -28.68 21.53 4.34
C GLU A 537 -28.92 21.96 2.89
N ALA A 538 -27.98 22.73 2.32
CA ALA A 538 -28.08 23.28 0.97
C ALA A 538 -28.21 22.22 -0.13
N TRP A 539 -27.76 20.98 0.12
CA TRP A 539 -27.73 19.91 -0.88
C TRP A 539 -28.51 18.66 -0.43
N TRP A 540 -29.09 18.66 0.76
CA TRP A 540 -29.69 17.48 1.38
C TRP A 540 -30.86 16.92 0.55
N ASP A 541 -31.79 17.79 0.15
CA ASP A 541 -32.98 17.38 -0.61
C ASP A 541 -32.63 16.84 -2.00
N ALA A 542 -31.64 17.45 -2.66
CA ALA A 542 -31.16 16.99 -3.96
C ALA A 542 -30.54 15.58 -3.87
N VAL A 543 -29.71 15.33 -2.85
CA VAL A 543 -29.04 14.04 -2.66
C VAL A 543 -30.00 12.95 -2.22
N THR A 544 -30.95 13.23 -1.33
CA THR A 544 -31.96 12.25 -0.93
C THR A 544 -32.95 11.96 -2.06
N SER A 545 -33.27 12.94 -2.91
CA SER A 545 -34.08 12.70 -4.11
C SER A 545 -33.38 11.75 -5.08
N LEU A 546 -32.06 11.92 -5.24
CA LEU A 546 -31.25 11.04 -6.06
C LEU A 546 -31.22 9.60 -5.51
N ALA A 547 -31.07 9.44 -4.19
CA ALA A 547 -31.13 8.12 -3.54
C ALA A 547 -32.51 7.45 -3.68
N ARG A 548 -33.62 8.22 -3.61
CA ARG A 548 -34.99 7.73 -3.85
C ARG A 548 -35.20 7.24 -5.29
N ALA A 549 -34.73 8.00 -6.27
CA ALA A 549 -34.91 7.66 -7.69
C ALA A 549 -34.34 6.27 -8.04
N CYS A 550 -33.24 5.87 -7.42
CA CYS A 550 -32.65 4.55 -7.61
C CYS A 550 -33.31 3.41 -6.80
N SER A 551 -34.09 3.73 -5.78
CA SER A 551 -34.88 2.72 -5.04
C SER A 551 -36.14 2.30 -5.82
N ALA A 552 -36.62 3.15 -6.75
CA ALA A 552 -37.81 2.92 -7.57
C ALA A 552 -37.53 2.16 -8.88
N THR A 553 -36.26 2.04 -9.28
CA THR A 553 -35.85 1.30 -10.49
C THR A 553 -35.45 -0.13 -10.08
N SER A 554 -36.20 -1.13 -10.57
CA SER A 554 -35.81 -2.54 -10.46
C SER A 554 -34.39 -2.73 -11.01
N PRO A 555 -33.54 -3.63 -10.45
CA PRO A 555 -32.25 -3.92 -11.05
C PRO A 555 -32.48 -4.37 -12.50
N ALA A 556 -32.11 -3.52 -13.45
CA ALA A 556 -31.98 -3.96 -14.82
C ALA A 556 -30.87 -5.01 -14.79
N THR A 557 -31.24 -6.28 -14.96
CA THR A 557 -30.30 -7.37 -15.21
C THR A 557 -29.35 -6.89 -16.30
N PRO A 558 -28.04 -6.73 -16.04
CA PRO A 558 -27.09 -6.62 -17.12
C PRO A 558 -27.24 -7.93 -17.89
N SER A 559 -27.70 -7.85 -19.14
CA SER A 559 -27.72 -9.02 -20.01
C SER A 559 -26.33 -9.65 -19.99
N ALA A 560 -26.29 -10.97 -19.81
CA ALA A 560 -25.11 -11.77 -20.01
C ALA A 560 -24.43 -11.36 -21.33
N LEU A 561 -23.11 -11.15 -21.27
CA LEU A 561 -22.24 -10.82 -22.39
C LEU A 561 -22.69 -9.58 -23.19
N ALA A 562 -22.12 -8.43 -22.84
CA ALA A 562 -22.07 -7.30 -23.76
C ALA A 562 -21.31 -7.75 -25.03
N THR A 563 -22.06 -8.12 -26.07
CA THR A 563 -21.53 -8.17 -27.43
C THR A 563 -21.19 -6.74 -27.88
N PRO A 564 -20.23 -6.54 -28.80
CA PRO A 564 -19.78 -5.21 -29.24
C PRO A 564 -20.88 -4.27 -29.76
N ASP A 565 -22.05 -4.81 -30.13
CA ASP A 565 -23.12 -4.08 -30.82
C ASP A 565 -24.25 -3.54 -29.92
N THR A 566 -24.18 -3.69 -28.59
CA THR A 566 -25.23 -3.14 -27.69
C THR A 566 -24.84 -1.74 -27.18
N PRO A 567 -25.65 -0.69 -27.42
CA PRO A 567 -25.34 0.65 -26.92
C PRO A 567 -25.30 0.67 -25.38
N PRO A 568 -24.34 1.41 -24.76
CA PRO A 568 -24.22 1.45 -23.31
C PRO A 568 -25.50 2.00 -22.69
N THR A 569 -26.06 1.26 -21.74
CA THR A 569 -27.17 1.74 -20.90
C THR A 569 -26.63 2.92 -20.08
N PRO A 570 -27.36 4.06 -19.97
CA PRO A 570 -26.87 5.20 -19.22
C PRO A 570 -26.57 4.80 -17.77
N THR A 571 -25.35 5.09 -17.31
CA THR A 571 -24.93 4.79 -15.94
C THR A 571 -25.89 5.48 -14.96
N PRO A 572 -26.53 4.75 -14.04
CA PRO A 572 -27.42 5.38 -13.08
C PRO A 572 -26.65 6.41 -12.26
N LEU A 573 -27.26 7.58 -12.04
CA LEU A 573 -26.66 8.66 -11.25
C LEU A 573 -26.46 8.28 -9.76
N ALA A 574 -27.06 7.18 -9.32
CA ALA A 574 -26.85 6.59 -8.00
C ALA A 574 -26.82 5.05 -8.08
N PRO A 575 -25.69 4.44 -8.51
CA PRO A 575 -25.58 2.98 -8.55
C PRO A 575 -25.77 2.40 -7.14
N ARG A 576 -26.19 1.14 -7.04
CA ARG A 576 -26.34 0.46 -5.75
C ARG A 576 -25.02 -0.15 -5.30
N THR A 577 -24.75 -0.12 -4.00
CA THR A 577 -23.55 -0.68 -3.40
C THR A 577 -23.82 -1.41 -2.09
N SER A 578 -23.17 -2.55 -1.89
CA SER A 578 -23.14 -3.31 -0.63
C SER A 578 -21.87 -3.03 0.20
N SER A 579 -21.19 -1.93 -0.08
CA SER A 579 -19.87 -1.62 0.49
C SER A 579 -19.88 -1.34 1.98
N VAL A 580 -19.04 -2.08 2.71
CA VAL A 580 -18.71 -1.79 4.11
C VAL A 580 -17.87 -0.51 4.20
N GLY A 581 -16.96 -0.23 3.26
CA GLY A 581 -16.24 1.04 3.23
C GLY A 581 -17.17 2.25 3.16
N ARG A 582 -18.26 2.18 2.37
CA ARG A 582 -19.27 3.24 2.29
C ARG A 582 -20.16 3.32 3.54
N LEU A 583 -20.36 2.20 4.25
CA LEU A 583 -21.02 2.18 5.56
C LEU A 583 -20.17 2.91 6.62
N PHE A 584 -18.85 2.69 6.62
CA PHE A 584 -17.91 3.46 7.45
C PHE A 584 -17.97 4.96 7.14
N ASP A 585 -17.99 5.34 5.86
CA ASP A 585 -18.12 6.75 5.44
C ASP A 585 -19.41 7.39 5.99
N ALA A 586 -20.53 6.67 5.91
CA ALA A 586 -21.81 7.14 6.45
C ALA A 586 -21.75 7.40 7.96
N VAL A 587 -21.23 6.44 8.73
CA VAL A 587 -21.11 6.57 10.19
C VAL A 587 -20.13 7.68 10.57
N ALA A 588 -19.00 7.80 9.88
CA ALA A 588 -18.04 8.87 10.10
C ALA A 588 -18.67 10.27 9.90
N ALA A 589 -19.48 10.45 8.86
CA ALA A 589 -20.20 11.72 8.66
C ALA A 589 -21.27 11.96 9.73
N LEU A 590 -22.02 10.93 10.14
CA LEU A 590 -23.04 11.02 11.19
C LEU A 590 -22.47 11.52 12.52
N VAL A 591 -21.33 10.97 12.94
CA VAL A 591 -20.67 11.34 14.21
C VAL A 591 -19.82 12.62 14.10
N GLY A 592 -19.76 13.25 12.93
CA GLY A 592 -19.08 14.53 12.72
C GLY A 592 -17.57 14.44 12.48
N VAL A 593 -17.04 13.27 12.12
CA VAL A 593 -15.61 13.09 11.79
C VAL A 593 -15.27 13.81 10.48
N ARG A 594 -15.97 13.46 9.39
CA ARG A 594 -15.74 14.04 8.07
C ARG A 594 -17.00 14.02 7.22
N ASP A 595 -17.32 15.18 6.64
CA ASP A 595 -18.31 15.28 5.57
C ASP A 595 -17.66 15.15 4.19
N THR A 596 -16.37 15.51 4.06
CA THR A 596 -15.57 15.38 2.83
C THR A 596 -14.19 14.80 3.14
N ILE A 597 -13.67 14.00 2.20
CA ILE A 597 -12.34 13.38 2.30
C ILE A 597 -11.38 14.00 1.29
N ARG A 598 -10.08 13.90 1.60
CA ARG A 598 -8.96 14.39 0.81
C ARG A 598 -8.04 13.28 0.31
N TYR A 599 -8.25 12.06 0.77
CA TYR A 599 -7.58 10.85 0.31
C TYR A 599 -8.46 9.65 0.59
N GLU A 600 -8.27 8.59 -0.17
CA GLU A 600 -9.05 7.35 -0.07
C GLU A 600 -8.96 6.74 1.35
N GLY A 601 -10.11 6.31 1.87
CA GLY A 601 -10.23 5.72 3.21
C GLY A 601 -10.15 6.70 4.39
N GLN A 602 -9.96 8.01 4.18
CA GLN A 602 -9.73 8.97 5.27
C GLN A 602 -10.80 8.91 6.38
N ALA A 603 -12.08 8.94 6.03
CA ALA A 603 -13.15 8.98 7.02
C ALA A 603 -13.20 7.68 7.85
N ALA A 604 -13.00 6.52 7.21
CA ALA A 604 -12.91 5.23 7.87
C ALA A 604 -11.70 5.13 8.82
N ILE A 605 -10.53 5.64 8.38
CA ILE A 605 -9.31 5.69 9.20
C ILE A 605 -9.54 6.58 10.42
N GLU A 606 -10.02 7.82 10.23
CA GLU A 606 -10.25 8.74 11.34
C GLU A 606 -11.32 8.21 12.32
N LEU A 607 -12.35 7.48 11.83
CA LEU A 607 -13.35 6.83 12.67
C LEU A 607 -12.74 5.70 13.54
N GLU A 608 -11.82 4.90 12.99
CA GLU A 608 -11.06 3.90 13.77
C GLU A 608 -10.21 4.58 14.85
N GLN A 609 -9.54 5.69 14.50
CA GLN A 609 -8.67 6.40 15.43
C GLN A 609 -9.46 7.08 16.56
N LEU A 610 -10.71 7.50 16.29
CA LEU A 610 -11.64 8.11 17.25
C LEU A 610 -12.23 7.10 18.25
N ALA A 611 -12.40 5.84 17.85
CA ALA A 611 -13.09 4.84 18.67
C ALA A 611 -12.49 4.70 20.08
N ALA A 612 -13.33 4.87 21.11
CA ALA A 612 -12.92 4.81 22.50
C ALA A 612 -12.25 3.47 22.84
N PRO A 613 -11.12 3.45 23.58
CA PRO A 613 -10.47 2.21 23.98
C PRO A 613 -11.37 1.41 24.93
N GLY A 614 -11.20 0.08 24.95
CA GLY A 614 -12.00 -0.83 25.77
C GLY A 614 -13.30 -1.30 25.11
N ASP A 615 -14.06 -2.09 25.86
CA ASP A 615 -15.38 -2.61 25.45
C ASP A 615 -16.49 -1.64 25.87
N HIS A 616 -17.24 -1.15 24.87
CA HIS A 616 -18.38 -0.25 25.05
C HIS A 616 -19.72 -0.92 24.71
N GLY A 617 -19.70 -2.25 24.54
CA GLY A 617 -20.82 -3.05 24.09
C GLY A 617 -21.03 -3.01 22.58
N ALA A 618 -22.07 -3.70 22.11
CA ALA A 618 -22.55 -3.67 20.74
C ALA A 618 -24.02 -3.25 20.71
N TYR A 619 -24.47 -2.82 19.54
CA TYR A 619 -25.86 -2.44 19.31
C TYR A 619 -26.81 -3.65 19.29
N PRO A 620 -28.10 -3.47 19.67
CA PRO A 620 -29.11 -4.53 19.64
C PRO A 620 -29.32 -5.15 18.26
N SER A 621 -29.23 -4.38 17.16
CA SER A 621 -29.34 -4.94 15.81
C SER A 621 -28.20 -5.89 15.43
N GLY A 622 -27.09 -5.90 16.18
CA GLY A 622 -26.02 -6.90 16.06
C GLY A 622 -26.11 -8.02 17.10
N ALA A 623 -27.21 -8.13 17.85
CA ALA A 623 -27.40 -9.18 18.86
C ALA A 623 -28.38 -10.26 18.36
N GLY A 624 -27.84 -11.41 17.96
CA GLY A 624 -28.58 -12.66 17.76
C GLY A 624 -29.07 -12.93 16.33
N ARG A 625 -29.63 -14.14 16.12
CA ARG A 625 -30.07 -14.68 14.80
C ARG A 625 -31.14 -13.83 14.09
N GLY A 626 -31.74 -12.84 14.75
CA GLY A 626 -32.78 -11.96 14.21
C GLY A 626 -32.26 -10.85 13.27
N ALA A 627 -30.95 -10.60 13.23
CA ALA A 627 -30.32 -9.62 12.33
C ALA A 627 -30.15 -10.11 10.88
N LEU A 628 -30.38 -11.40 10.64
CA LEU A 628 -30.19 -12.06 9.35
C LEU A 628 -31.56 -12.23 8.68
N ALA A 629 -31.85 -11.40 7.68
CA ALA A 629 -32.98 -11.65 6.80
C ALA A 629 -32.60 -12.72 5.76
N ARG A 630 -33.49 -13.69 5.49
CA ARG A 630 -33.33 -14.56 4.31
C ARG A 630 -33.52 -13.69 3.07
N GLY A 631 -32.47 -13.50 2.29
CA GLY A 631 -32.54 -12.74 1.05
C GLY A 631 -33.34 -13.49 -0.02
N THR A 632 -34.06 -12.73 -0.84
CA THR A 632 -34.62 -13.21 -2.10
C THR A 632 -33.54 -13.32 -3.18
N ARG A 633 -33.68 -14.34 -4.05
CA ARG A 633 -32.73 -14.78 -5.10
C ARG A 633 -32.13 -13.62 -5.91
N VAL A 634 -30.81 -13.52 -5.95
CA VAL A 634 -30.09 -12.71 -6.95
C VAL A 634 -28.90 -13.50 -7.52
N GLY A 635 -29.04 -13.94 -8.77
CA GLY A 635 -27.95 -14.29 -9.71
C GLY A 635 -26.89 -15.30 -9.27
N GLY A 636 -27.13 -16.60 -9.55
CA GLY A 636 -26.10 -17.67 -9.56
C GLY A 636 -26.61 -19.01 -8.99
N ALA A 637 -26.52 -20.08 -9.81
CA ALA A 637 -26.89 -21.50 -9.62
C ALA A 637 -28.20 -21.83 -8.85
N PRO A 638 -29.10 -22.70 -9.38
CA PRO A 638 -30.32 -23.08 -8.68
C PRO A 638 -29.99 -23.86 -7.38
N GLY A 639 -30.31 -23.27 -6.22
CA GLY A 639 -30.36 -24.02 -4.94
C GLY A 639 -29.82 -23.36 -3.67
N THR A 640 -29.29 -22.13 -3.69
CA THR A 640 -28.64 -21.54 -2.49
C THR A 640 -29.11 -20.11 -2.15
N ASP A 641 -30.03 -19.95 -1.20
CA ASP A 641 -30.43 -18.63 -0.68
C ASP A 641 -29.24 -17.96 0.05
N ALA A 642 -28.92 -16.69 -0.27
CA ALA A 642 -27.88 -15.91 0.41
C ALA A 642 -28.44 -15.17 1.64
N LEU A 643 -27.63 -15.01 2.68
CA LEU A 643 -28.00 -14.19 3.86
C LEU A 643 -27.79 -12.71 3.54
N VAL A 644 -28.74 -11.85 3.93
CA VAL A 644 -28.63 -10.40 3.72
C VAL A 644 -28.55 -9.69 5.07
N LEU A 645 -27.49 -8.89 5.24
CA LEU A 645 -27.20 -8.13 6.44
C LEU A 645 -27.65 -6.68 6.27
N SER A 646 -28.38 -6.12 7.24
CA SER A 646 -28.88 -4.74 7.12
C SER A 646 -27.89 -3.71 7.66
N GLY A 647 -27.20 -3.02 6.75
CA GLY A 647 -26.41 -1.83 7.10
C GLY A 647 -27.28 -0.65 7.55
N ALA A 648 -28.50 -0.56 7.01
CA ALA A 648 -29.49 0.44 7.41
C ALA A 648 -29.95 0.26 8.87
N GLY A 649 -30.14 -1.00 9.31
CA GLY A 649 -30.42 -1.31 10.71
C GLY A 649 -29.33 -0.82 11.66
N LEU A 650 -28.06 -1.02 11.30
CA LEU A 650 -26.93 -0.54 12.08
C LEU A 650 -26.88 1.00 12.17
N VAL A 651 -27.19 1.69 11.07
CA VAL A 651 -27.27 3.17 11.06
C VAL A 651 -28.43 3.67 11.92
N ARG A 652 -29.56 2.96 11.98
CA ARG A 652 -30.68 3.30 12.88
C ARG A 652 -30.25 3.28 14.34
N ASP A 653 -29.48 2.27 14.75
CA ASP A 653 -28.98 2.16 16.12
C ASP A 653 -27.94 3.24 16.45
N VAL A 654 -27.06 3.57 15.50
CA VAL A 654 -26.14 4.72 15.62
C VAL A 654 -26.91 6.02 15.85
N VAL A 655 -27.99 6.25 15.11
CA VAL A 655 -28.83 7.44 15.28
C VAL A 655 -29.53 7.46 16.64
N ALA A 656 -30.01 6.30 17.12
CA ALA A 656 -30.63 6.20 18.44
C ALA A 656 -29.65 6.58 19.55
N ASP A 657 -28.40 6.11 19.46
CA ASP A 657 -27.33 6.46 20.40
C ASP A 657 -26.99 7.96 20.36
N LEU A 658 -26.86 8.54 19.16
CA LEU A 658 -26.60 9.97 18.99
C LEU A 658 -27.73 10.82 19.60
N ARG A 659 -28.99 10.38 19.47
CA ARG A 659 -30.15 11.03 20.10
C ARG A 659 -30.18 10.89 21.61
N ALA A 660 -29.66 9.77 22.13
CA ALA A 660 -29.50 9.53 23.55
C ALA A 660 -28.31 10.30 24.15
N GLY A 661 -27.53 11.04 23.35
CA GLY A 661 -26.42 11.86 23.80
C GLY A 661 -25.10 11.10 23.95
N ALA A 662 -24.94 9.92 23.32
CA ALA A 662 -23.68 9.22 23.27
C ALA A 662 -22.61 10.04 22.54
N THR A 663 -21.36 10.00 23.02
CA THR A 663 -20.26 10.71 22.37
C THR A 663 -19.80 9.99 21.10
N SER A 664 -19.18 10.73 20.17
CA SER A 664 -18.71 10.18 18.90
C SER A 664 -17.69 9.04 19.08
N GLU A 665 -16.87 9.08 20.12
CA GLU A 665 -15.90 8.03 20.47
C GLU A 665 -16.59 6.73 20.88
N VAL A 666 -17.67 6.83 21.68
CA VAL A 666 -18.46 5.67 22.12
C VAL A 666 -19.24 5.08 20.95
N VAL A 667 -19.86 5.93 20.12
CA VAL A 667 -20.58 5.49 18.91
C VAL A 667 -19.62 4.80 17.94
N ALA A 668 -18.43 5.37 17.71
CA ALA A 668 -17.41 4.74 16.89
C ALA A 668 -16.99 3.37 17.45
N ALA A 669 -16.76 3.25 18.76
CA ALA A 669 -16.43 1.97 19.39
C ALA A 669 -17.54 0.94 19.21
N ARG A 670 -18.79 1.28 19.54
CA ARG A 670 -19.95 0.38 19.41
C ARG A 670 -20.20 -0.04 17.96
N PHE A 671 -20.05 0.87 17.01
CA PHE A 671 -20.18 0.55 15.58
C PHE A 671 -19.18 -0.53 15.16
N HIS A 672 -17.89 -0.39 15.51
CA HIS A 672 -16.88 -1.40 15.20
C HIS A 672 -17.21 -2.75 15.85
N THR A 673 -17.56 -2.76 17.14
CA THR A 673 -17.92 -3.98 17.87
C THR A 673 -19.13 -4.68 17.27
N THR A 674 -20.14 -3.90 16.87
CA THR A 674 -21.37 -4.45 16.28
C THR A 674 -21.09 -5.06 14.92
N LEU A 675 -20.34 -4.37 14.06
CA LEU A 675 -19.96 -4.89 12.75
C LEU A 675 -19.11 -6.17 12.87
N ALA A 676 -18.19 -6.23 13.84
CA ALA A 676 -17.40 -7.43 14.12
C ALA A 676 -18.29 -8.60 14.53
N ARG A 677 -19.18 -8.41 15.50
CA ARG A 677 -20.12 -9.44 15.97
C ARG A 677 -21.04 -9.93 14.86
N LEU A 678 -21.64 -9.01 14.11
CA LEU A 678 -22.49 -9.32 12.97
C LEU A 678 -21.77 -10.18 11.92
N THR A 679 -20.49 -9.90 11.68
CA THR A 679 -19.64 -10.69 10.76
C THR A 679 -19.38 -12.10 11.30
N VAL A 680 -19.04 -12.22 12.59
CA VAL A 680 -18.81 -13.51 13.26
C VAL A 680 -20.08 -14.35 13.27
N ASP A 681 -21.22 -13.76 13.66
CA ASP A 681 -22.51 -14.43 13.71
C ASP A 681 -22.95 -14.94 12.33
N THR A 682 -22.67 -14.17 11.28
CA THR A 682 -22.92 -14.59 9.88
C THR A 682 -22.06 -15.80 9.51
N CYS A 683 -20.77 -15.80 9.88
CA CYS A 683 -19.90 -16.95 9.62
C CYS A 683 -20.37 -18.19 10.38
N VAL A 684 -20.75 -18.03 11.65
CA VAL A 684 -21.30 -19.12 12.48
C VAL A 684 -22.59 -19.66 11.88
N ALA A 685 -23.50 -18.79 11.42
CA ALA A 685 -24.76 -19.19 10.80
C ALA A 685 -24.57 -19.97 9.49
N LEU A 686 -23.49 -19.70 8.76
CA LEU A 686 -23.14 -20.40 7.52
C LEU A 686 -22.34 -21.69 7.75
N ARG A 687 -21.81 -21.92 8.96
CA ARG A 687 -20.84 -22.99 9.22
C ARG A 687 -21.35 -24.37 8.85
N GLU A 688 -22.47 -24.78 9.45
CA GLU A 688 -23.03 -26.12 9.26
C GLU A 688 -23.38 -26.39 7.80
N ARG A 689 -23.92 -25.37 7.10
CA ARG A 689 -24.26 -25.46 5.68
C ARG A 689 -23.04 -25.61 4.77
N LEU A 690 -21.93 -24.94 5.07
CA LEU A 690 -20.77 -24.89 4.18
C LEU A 690 -19.71 -25.95 4.51
N PHE A 691 -19.54 -26.28 5.78
CA PHE A 691 -18.49 -27.19 6.27
C PHE A 691 -19.03 -28.49 6.86
N GLY A 692 -20.35 -28.62 7.06
CA GLY A 692 -20.93 -29.76 7.75
C GLY A 692 -20.41 -29.87 9.19
N THR A 693 -19.73 -30.98 9.49
CA THR A 693 -19.13 -31.26 10.81
C THR A 693 -17.66 -30.85 10.90
N GLU A 694 -17.02 -30.48 9.78
CA GLU A 694 -15.62 -30.09 9.75
C GLU A 694 -15.39 -28.71 10.40
N PRO A 695 -14.21 -28.47 10.99
CA PRO A 695 -13.82 -27.14 11.43
C PRO A 695 -13.81 -26.17 10.24
N GLY A 696 -14.55 -25.06 10.36
CA GLY A 696 -14.62 -24.06 9.29
C GLY A 696 -13.31 -23.28 9.13
N THR A 697 -12.96 -22.92 7.90
CA THR A 697 -11.85 -21.99 7.61
C THR A 697 -12.37 -20.71 7.00
N VAL A 698 -11.99 -19.57 7.56
CA VAL A 698 -12.40 -18.23 7.13
C VAL A 698 -11.20 -17.44 6.63
N ALA A 699 -11.29 -16.84 5.44
CA ALA A 699 -10.27 -15.93 4.92
C ALA A 699 -10.74 -14.48 4.97
N LEU A 700 -9.97 -13.60 5.61
CA LEU A 700 -10.29 -12.17 5.74
C LEU A 700 -9.45 -11.35 4.75
N SER A 701 -10.10 -10.60 3.85
CA SER A 701 -9.41 -9.76 2.86
C SER A 701 -10.26 -8.56 2.42
N GLY A 702 -9.64 -7.60 1.72
CA GLY A 702 -10.24 -6.34 1.31
C GLY A 702 -9.72 -5.16 2.14
N GLY A 703 -9.78 -3.96 1.57
CA GLY A 703 -9.15 -2.76 2.13
C GLY A 703 -9.63 -2.39 3.53
N VAL A 704 -10.86 -2.75 3.91
CA VAL A 704 -11.43 -2.46 5.24
C VAL A 704 -10.70 -3.24 6.35
N PHE A 705 -10.12 -4.41 6.07
CA PHE A 705 -9.34 -5.16 7.05
C PHE A 705 -7.98 -4.52 7.40
N ALA A 706 -7.63 -3.38 6.80
CA ALA A 706 -6.56 -2.53 7.30
C ALA A 706 -6.91 -1.86 8.65
N ASN A 707 -8.20 -1.81 9.00
CA ASN A 707 -8.72 -1.42 10.30
C ASN A 707 -8.37 -2.50 11.34
N VAL A 708 -7.43 -2.19 12.22
CA VAL A 708 -6.85 -3.15 13.17
C VAL A 708 -7.84 -3.50 14.27
N ARG A 709 -8.68 -2.54 14.69
CA ARG A 709 -9.73 -2.82 15.67
C ARG A 709 -10.71 -3.85 15.12
N LEU A 710 -11.31 -3.57 13.96
CA LEU A 710 -12.31 -4.44 13.34
C LEU A 710 -11.72 -5.82 13.03
N ALA A 711 -10.55 -5.87 12.38
CA ALA A 711 -9.90 -7.13 12.03
C ALA A 711 -9.57 -7.97 13.27
N GLY A 712 -9.07 -7.34 14.34
CA GLY A 712 -8.76 -8.03 15.60
C GLY A 712 -9.99 -8.62 16.28
N GLU A 713 -11.08 -7.84 16.37
CA GLU A 713 -12.33 -8.29 16.98
C GLU A 713 -13.00 -9.43 16.19
N ILE A 714 -12.96 -9.38 14.86
CA ILE A 714 -13.47 -10.46 13.99
C ILE A 714 -12.61 -11.72 14.14
N GLU A 715 -11.29 -11.60 14.05
CA GLU A 715 -10.36 -12.74 14.19
C GLU A 715 -10.56 -13.44 15.54
N ASP A 716 -10.70 -12.67 16.63
CA ASP A 716 -10.95 -13.19 17.97
C ASP A 716 -12.31 -13.88 18.10
N GLY A 717 -13.37 -13.28 17.56
CA GLY A 717 -14.71 -13.86 17.57
C GLY A 717 -14.79 -15.16 16.78
N LEU A 718 -14.14 -15.21 15.60
CA LEU A 718 -14.07 -16.41 14.77
C LEU A 718 -13.25 -17.53 15.43
N ALA A 719 -12.08 -17.20 15.99
CA ALA A 719 -11.24 -18.17 16.69
C ALA A 719 -11.96 -18.77 17.91
N ARG A 720 -12.65 -17.94 18.72
CA ARG A 720 -13.50 -18.43 19.82
C ARG A 720 -14.67 -19.30 19.36
N SER A 721 -15.12 -19.11 18.12
CA SER A 721 -16.20 -19.91 17.50
C SER A 721 -15.68 -21.18 16.80
N GLY A 722 -14.39 -21.48 16.92
CA GLY A 722 -13.75 -22.69 16.39
C GLY A 722 -13.33 -22.63 14.92
N PHE A 723 -13.26 -21.44 14.31
CA PHE A 723 -12.77 -21.29 12.94
C PHE A 723 -11.24 -21.19 12.91
N THR A 724 -10.65 -21.74 11.85
CA THR A 724 -9.30 -21.37 11.41
C THR A 724 -9.40 -20.06 10.63
N VAL A 725 -8.62 -19.04 11.00
CA VAL A 725 -8.67 -17.72 10.37
C VAL A 725 -7.40 -17.48 9.54
N LEU A 726 -7.58 -17.19 8.26
CA LEU A 726 -6.52 -16.82 7.33
C LEU A 726 -6.51 -15.31 7.13
N THR A 727 -5.33 -14.70 7.30
CA THR A 727 -5.08 -13.27 7.06
C THR A 727 -3.81 -13.11 6.24
N HIS A 728 -3.69 -11.97 5.57
CA HIS A 728 -2.49 -11.61 4.82
C HIS A 728 -1.26 -11.40 5.72
N ALA A 729 -0.07 -11.72 5.18
CA ALA A 729 1.22 -11.58 5.86
C ALA A 729 2.30 -10.98 4.95
N ARG A 730 2.44 -11.44 3.70
CA ARG A 730 3.50 -11.02 2.76
C ARG A 730 3.01 -10.01 1.74
N VAL A 731 1.72 -10.00 1.42
CA VAL A 731 1.09 -9.00 0.56
C VAL A 731 0.05 -8.18 1.34
N PRO A 732 -0.36 -7.00 0.86
CA PRO A 732 -1.45 -6.25 1.49
C PRO A 732 -2.80 -6.91 1.29
N CYS A 733 -3.71 -6.74 2.27
CA CYS A 733 -5.12 -7.11 2.13
C CYS A 733 -5.94 -6.14 1.27
N ASN A 734 -5.36 -4.98 0.93
CA ASN A 734 -5.93 -4.00 0.00
C ASN A 734 -5.54 -4.33 -1.45
N ASP A 735 -5.97 -3.49 -2.39
CA ASP A 735 -5.77 -3.67 -3.84
C ASP A 735 -4.34 -3.94 -4.29
N GLY A 736 -3.34 -3.53 -3.49
CA GLY A 736 -1.93 -3.88 -3.75
C GLY A 736 -1.64 -5.38 -3.72
N GLY A 737 -2.54 -6.21 -3.19
CA GLY A 737 -2.49 -7.67 -3.20
C GLY A 737 -3.31 -8.36 -4.31
N ILE A 738 -4.15 -7.64 -5.06
CA ILE A 738 -5.10 -8.22 -6.03
C ILE A 738 -4.39 -9.01 -7.15
N SER A 739 -3.25 -8.51 -7.64
CA SER A 739 -2.50 -9.16 -8.72
C SER A 739 -2.02 -10.57 -8.36
N LEU A 740 -1.70 -10.84 -7.07
CA LEU A 740 -1.37 -12.19 -6.62
C LEU A 740 -2.59 -13.13 -6.70
N GLY A 741 -3.76 -12.64 -6.28
CA GLY A 741 -5.00 -13.41 -6.35
C GLY A 741 -5.43 -13.70 -7.78
N GLN A 742 -5.34 -12.71 -8.67
CA GLN A 742 -5.57 -12.88 -10.10
C GLN A 742 -4.64 -13.94 -10.72
N ALA A 743 -3.34 -13.89 -10.41
CA ALA A 743 -2.37 -14.86 -10.90
C ALA A 743 -2.67 -16.29 -10.40
N ALA A 744 -3.04 -16.42 -9.11
CA ALA A 744 -3.44 -17.69 -8.52
C ALA A 744 -4.68 -18.28 -9.19
N VAL A 745 -5.72 -17.45 -9.42
CA VAL A 745 -6.97 -17.89 -10.06
C VAL A 745 -6.76 -18.28 -11.51
N ALA A 746 -6.08 -17.45 -12.30
CA ALA A 746 -5.82 -17.73 -13.70
C ALA A 746 -4.94 -18.99 -13.88
N SER A 747 -3.95 -19.19 -13.00
CA SER A 747 -3.17 -20.43 -12.99
C SER A 747 -4.02 -21.66 -12.68
N ALA A 748 -4.91 -21.58 -11.68
CA ALA A 748 -5.73 -22.73 -11.28
C ALA A 748 -6.75 -23.10 -12.37
N ARG A 749 -7.45 -22.12 -12.95
CA ARG A 749 -8.41 -22.32 -14.05
C ARG A 749 -7.73 -22.85 -15.31
N SER A 750 -6.51 -22.40 -15.61
CA SER A 750 -5.76 -22.90 -16.77
C SER A 750 -5.37 -24.37 -16.61
N GLN A 751 -5.20 -24.88 -15.39
CA GLN A 751 -4.85 -26.28 -15.15
C GLN A 751 -6.07 -27.20 -15.30
N GLU A 752 -7.25 -26.79 -14.81
CA GLU A 752 -8.50 -27.55 -14.98
C GLU A 752 -8.85 -27.73 -16.47
N ASN A 753 -8.73 -26.66 -17.26
CA ASN A 753 -9.01 -26.73 -18.70
C ASN A 753 -8.01 -27.63 -19.47
N GLN A 754 -6.80 -27.84 -18.93
CA GLN A 754 -5.81 -28.76 -19.51
C GLN A 754 -6.09 -30.22 -19.13
N SER A 755 -6.64 -30.50 -17.94
CA SER A 755 -7.02 -31.85 -17.52
C SER A 755 -8.28 -32.40 -18.23
N ASP A 756 -9.15 -31.51 -18.71
CA ASP A 756 -10.39 -31.88 -19.44
C ASP A 756 -10.17 -32.03 -20.96
N SER A 757 -8.97 -31.76 -21.48
CA SER A 757 -8.62 -32.10 -22.86
C SER A 757 -8.22 -33.57 -22.94
N PRO A 758 -8.85 -34.42 -23.79
CA PRO A 758 -8.47 -35.82 -23.87
C PRO A 758 -7.00 -35.92 -24.26
N ALA A 759 -6.22 -36.62 -23.43
CA ALA A 759 -4.83 -36.93 -23.73
C ALA A 759 -4.74 -37.51 -25.16
N PRO A 760 -3.72 -37.13 -25.97
CA PRO A 760 -3.51 -37.79 -27.24
C PRO A 760 -3.29 -39.28 -26.96
N SER A 761 -4.23 -40.10 -27.43
CA SER A 761 -4.16 -41.55 -27.38
C SER A 761 -2.87 -42.01 -28.05
N PHE A 762 -1.89 -42.42 -27.26
CA PHE A 762 -0.79 -43.26 -27.72
C PHE A 762 -1.34 -44.67 -28.00
N ALA A 763 -1.99 -44.83 -29.14
CA ALA A 763 -2.33 -46.12 -29.71
C ALA A 763 -2.57 -45.94 -31.22
N ASP A 764 -1.49 -46.00 -32.01
CA ASP A 764 -1.45 -46.73 -33.28
C ASP A 764 -0.05 -46.63 -33.91
N THR A 765 0.86 -47.48 -33.45
CA THR A 765 2.03 -47.91 -34.23
C THR A 765 2.30 -49.39 -33.99
N ALA A 766 1.35 -50.24 -34.41
CA ALA A 766 1.63 -51.63 -34.72
C ALA A 766 0.46 -52.27 -35.50
N SER A 767 0.47 -52.13 -36.83
CA SER A 767 -0.10 -53.18 -37.69
C SER A 767 0.58 -53.17 -39.05
N THR A 768 1.43 -54.18 -39.19
CA THR A 768 1.92 -54.83 -40.40
C THR A 768 1.02 -54.72 -41.64
N ARG A 769 1.58 -54.23 -42.74
CA ARG A 769 1.25 -54.70 -44.10
C ARG A 769 2.54 -55.12 -44.81
N THR A 770 2.78 -56.42 -44.83
CA THR A 770 3.46 -57.11 -45.93
C THR A 770 2.50 -57.30 -47.10
N ASP A 771 3.08 -57.50 -48.28
CA ASP A 771 2.50 -57.75 -49.61
C ASP A 771 2.17 -56.45 -50.37
N GLY A 772 2.79 -56.12 -51.51
CA GLY A 772 3.62 -56.87 -52.45
C GLY A 772 3.18 -56.50 -53.89
N LEU A 773 4.14 -56.45 -54.80
CA LEU A 773 4.07 -56.46 -56.27
C LEU A 773 4.37 -55.16 -57.05
N THR A 774 5.39 -55.36 -57.90
CA THR A 774 5.99 -54.58 -59.00
C THR A 774 6.80 -53.35 -58.67
#